data_AF-A0A1G6BL13-F1
#
_entry.id   AF-A0A1G6BL13-F1
#
_cell.length_a   1.000
_cell.length_b   1.000
_cell.length_c   1.000
_cell.angle_alpha   90.00
_cell.angle_beta   90.00
_cell.angle_gamma   90.00
#
_symmetry.space_group_name_H-M   'P 1'
#
loop_
_entity.id
_entity.type
_entity.pdbx_description
1 polymer ?
#
loop_
_entity_poly.entity_id
_entity_poly.type
_entity_poly.pdbx_seq_one_letter_code
_entity_poly.pdbx_strand_id
1 'polypeptide(L)'
;MYRSFVKRLLDLVFSTIILVVFCWVYLILAILVRVKLGKPVIFAQERTGHHNTRFVMYKFRTMTSETDANGELLPDEMRLTRFGAMLRSTSLDELPEIVNIFKGNMSFVGPRPLLPNYVDLYSPRQRRRHEVKPGLTGLAQVNGRNAIEWEEKFEFDLEYSDNISFALDFKILCLTVKKVFARADISSEGSATTESFAGTKRKRFGSKHKEVVKVLFTNPGNKNELIQTFLYAAGNLGIQIETYATDTTLGLPAMLMCQKEKRVSSPKAPEYVDQILDICRKEHIDLVVPLSEDDRILASAQAAFHKNGTRLLLSKLEVTQMCMDKRRVMDYFRSCGLHTTVTADNLVEYTGGFPAAIELRDENKGVYSYRVENEKELQYYIMRFEKYLIRPFVNGTEYEIDVFCDFEGKPIYITPKRRETVQEKEVARYRVVQDAMMIKEVQAILEELKPVGPLTIGVVKEEATGYNYFVGMRPLFSVDAPISIKAGADSPQAALKMMFGATMDYQQNAADDDLLFSRVERTIQIKQNIDEVHPFESFNELPEQLGSEIEAVVFDLDDTLYSQKEYMRSALREVAEHLPQVRNCYNRMCAALEKGEMPIEAVLKKEKINSEELLRECLDIFIEHYPKIELYPGVVECFRELRKKKMYLAVVTDGKPVMQNNKIDALGLDKYVDEILITDELAGHGNVHEFRKPNDIAYLIMRKRLGIALRNMAYVGEDPKLDFEAPQKLGMVCYQYVNPDRLYEEEEDG
;
A
#
# COMPACT_ATOMS: atom_id res chain seq x y z
N MET A 1 -13.86 9.11 -28.64
CA MET A 1 -15.05 9.02 -29.53
C MET A 1 -15.54 7.59 -29.73
N TYR A 2 -14.68 6.63 -30.15
CA TYR A 2 -15.08 5.24 -30.38
C TYR A 2 -15.67 4.56 -29.12
N ARG A 3 -14.91 4.54 -28.02
CA ARG A 3 -15.32 3.98 -26.72
C ARG A 3 -16.65 4.54 -26.20
N SER A 4 -16.83 5.86 -26.26
CA SER A 4 -17.94 6.56 -25.60
C SER A 4 -19.26 6.54 -26.40
N PHE A 5 -19.21 6.52 -27.74
CA PHE A 5 -20.42 6.68 -28.57
C PHE A 5 -20.57 5.58 -29.64
N VAL A 6 -19.54 5.38 -30.47
CA VAL A 6 -19.63 4.48 -31.64
C VAL A 6 -19.81 3.03 -31.22
N LYS A 7 -19.06 2.57 -30.21
CA LYS A 7 -19.12 1.19 -29.72
C LYS A 7 -20.52 0.81 -29.25
N ARG A 8 -21.19 1.68 -28.49
CA ARG A 8 -22.56 1.42 -28.01
C ARG A 8 -23.58 1.37 -29.16
N LEU A 9 -23.43 2.23 -30.17
CA LEU A 9 -24.30 2.21 -31.35
C LEU A 9 -24.15 0.88 -32.11
N LEU A 10 -22.92 0.43 -32.33
CA LEU A 10 -22.63 -0.86 -32.97
C LEU A 10 -23.20 -2.03 -32.15
N ASP A 11 -23.00 -2.03 -30.83
CA ASP A 11 -23.56 -3.04 -29.92
C ASP A 11 -25.09 -3.13 -30.06
N LEU A 12 -25.77 -1.99 -30.11
CA LEU A 12 -27.23 -1.94 -30.23
C LEU A 12 -27.70 -2.45 -31.61
N VAL A 13 -27.08 -2.00 -32.69
CA VAL A 13 -27.45 -2.40 -34.06
C VAL A 13 -27.23 -3.91 -34.26
N PHE A 14 -26.05 -4.41 -33.92
CA PHE A 14 -25.73 -5.83 -34.13
C PHE A 14 -26.52 -6.76 -33.20
N SER A 15 -26.72 -6.39 -31.92
CA SER A 15 -27.56 -7.20 -31.03
C SER A 15 -29.02 -7.26 -31.50
N THR A 16 -29.56 -6.15 -32.03
CA THR A 16 -30.92 -6.11 -32.60
C THR A 16 -31.03 -7.04 -33.81
N ILE A 17 -30.06 -6.97 -34.73
CA ILE A 17 -30.03 -7.85 -35.92
C ILE A 17 -29.97 -9.32 -35.49
N ILE A 18 -29.08 -9.67 -34.55
CA ILE A 18 -28.92 -11.04 -34.07
C ILE A 18 -30.23 -11.55 -33.42
N LEU A 19 -30.86 -10.76 -32.56
CA LEU A 19 -32.11 -11.15 -31.89
C LEU A 19 -33.25 -11.39 -32.89
N VAL A 20 -33.39 -10.54 -33.91
CA VAL A 20 -34.46 -10.66 -34.91
C VAL A 20 -34.19 -11.83 -35.87
N VAL A 21 -32.98 -11.91 -36.44
CA VAL A 21 -32.64 -12.91 -37.46
C VAL A 21 -32.57 -14.32 -36.87
N PHE A 22 -32.07 -14.46 -35.65
CA PHE A 22 -31.90 -15.77 -35.00
C PHE A 22 -33.00 -16.10 -33.99
N CYS A 23 -34.11 -15.36 -33.94
CA CYS A 23 -35.21 -15.62 -32.99
C CYS A 23 -35.72 -17.07 -33.03
N TRP A 24 -35.71 -17.70 -34.21
CA TRP A 24 -36.06 -19.11 -34.41
C TRP A 24 -35.09 -20.06 -33.69
N VAL A 25 -33.79 -19.75 -33.66
CA VAL A 25 -32.77 -20.53 -32.92
C VAL A 25 -33.03 -20.44 -31.43
N TYR A 26 -33.31 -19.25 -30.90
CA TYR A 26 -33.65 -19.07 -29.49
C TYR A 26 -34.88 -19.90 -29.10
N LEU A 27 -35.91 -19.94 -29.96
CA LEU A 27 -37.11 -20.74 -29.72
C LEU A 27 -36.81 -22.25 -29.70
N ILE A 28 -36.04 -22.75 -30.69
CA ILE A 28 -35.65 -24.16 -30.75
C ILE A 28 -34.83 -24.55 -29.51
N LEU A 29 -33.81 -23.76 -29.16
CA LEU A 29 -32.96 -24.02 -27.99
C LEU A 29 -33.78 -23.96 -26.69
N ALA A 30 -34.71 -23.01 -26.57
CA ALA A 30 -35.58 -22.91 -25.42
C ALA A 30 -36.46 -24.16 -25.24
N ILE A 31 -37.03 -24.69 -26.33
CA ILE A 31 -37.81 -25.94 -26.32
C ILE A 31 -36.91 -27.12 -25.96
N LEU A 32 -35.72 -27.23 -26.57
CA LEU A 32 -34.79 -28.33 -26.30
C LEU A 32 -34.32 -28.34 -24.85
N VAL A 33 -33.94 -27.19 -24.30
CA VAL A 33 -33.58 -27.04 -22.88
C VAL A 33 -34.77 -27.41 -21.99
N ARG A 34 -35.98 -26.95 -22.32
CA ARG A 34 -37.21 -27.26 -21.56
C ARG A 34 -37.51 -28.75 -21.48
N VAL A 35 -37.30 -29.47 -22.59
CA VAL A 35 -37.57 -30.91 -22.73
C VAL A 35 -36.46 -31.75 -22.12
N LYS A 36 -35.18 -31.36 -22.32
CA LYS A 36 -34.01 -32.16 -21.91
C LYS A 36 -33.53 -31.87 -20.49
N LEU A 37 -33.72 -30.65 -19.98
CA LEU A 37 -33.18 -30.19 -18.69
C LEU A 37 -34.26 -29.65 -17.72
N GLY A 38 -35.48 -29.43 -18.19
CA GLY A 38 -36.62 -29.02 -17.36
C GLY A 38 -36.81 -27.49 -17.25
N LYS A 39 -37.43 -27.04 -16.16
CA LYS A 39 -37.61 -25.61 -15.83
C LYS A 39 -36.65 -25.21 -14.71
N PRO A 40 -36.09 -23.98 -14.70
CA PRO A 40 -36.24 -22.92 -15.70
C PRO A 40 -35.40 -23.15 -16.96
N VAL A 41 -35.80 -22.52 -18.09
CA VAL A 41 -35.07 -22.59 -19.38
C VAL A 41 -33.87 -21.63 -19.40
N ILE A 42 -34.08 -20.42 -18.87
CA ILE A 42 -33.04 -19.41 -18.73
C ILE A 42 -32.44 -19.55 -17.33
N PHE A 43 -31.12 -19.67 -17.29
CA PHE A 43 -30.33 -19.48 -16.11
C PHE A 43 -30.00 -17.98 -15.99
N ALA A 44 -30.29 -17.40 -14.83
CA ALA A 44 -30.07 -15.99 -14.54
C ALA A 44 -29.15 -15.88 -13.32
N GLN A 45 -28.09 -15.08 -13.43
CA GLN A 45 -27.11 -14.90 -12.35
C GLN A 45 -26.65 -13.45 -12.29
N GLU A 46 -26.55 -12.88 -11.10
CA GLU A 46 -25.98 -11.55 -10.91
C GLU A 46 -24.49 -11.53 -11.23
N ARG A 47 -24.06 -10.44 -11.88
CA ARG A 47 -22.68 -10.17 -12.24
C ARG A 47 -22.34 -8.70 -12.04
N THR A 48 -21.05 -8.41 -11.90
CA THR A 48 -20.56 -7.03 -11.84
C THR A 48 -20.28 -6.48 -13.22
N GLY A 49 -20.82 -5.30 -13.50
CA GLY A 49 -20.65 -4.56 -14.74
C GLY A 49 -19.85 -3.27 -14.59
N HIS A 50 -20.16 -2.31 -15.45
CA HIS A 50 -19.50 -1.01 -15.52
C HIS A 50 -19.70 -0.21 -14.22
N HIS A 51 -18.66 0.43 -13.71
CA HIS A 51 -18.65 1.15 -12.43
C HIS A 51 -19.19 0.34 -11.24
N ASN A 52 -18.83 -0.96 -11.19
CA ASN A 52 -19.27 -1.88 -10.15
C ASN A 52 -20.80 -2.06 -10.05
N THR A 53 -21.56 -1.67 -11.08
CA THR A 53 -23.02 -1.83 -11.09
C THR A 53 -23.38 -3.31 -11.28
N ARG A 54 -24.32 -3.81 -10.48
CA ARG A 54 -24.81 -5.19 -10.61
C ARG A 54 -25.80 -5.30 -11.75
N PHE A 55 -25.72 -6.37 -12.54
CA PHE A 55 -26.72 -6.70 -13.55
C PHE A 55 -26.94 -8.21 -13.64
N VAL A 56 -28.12 -8.61 -14.11
CA VAL A 56 -28.48 -10.02 -14.29
C VAL A 56 -27.99 -10.51 -15.65
N MET A 57 -27.11 -11.51 -15.64
CA MET A 57 -26.60 -12.23 -16.81
C MET A 57 -27.52 -13.39 -17.16
N TYR A 58 -27.94 -13.50 -18.42
CA TYR A 58 -28.81 -14.58 -18.89
C TYR A 58 -28.03 -15.60 -19.72
N LYS A 59 -28.25 -16.89 -19.44
CA LYS A 59 -27.75 -18.03 -20.23
C LYS A 59 -28.85 -19.05 -20.44
N PHE A 60 -28.71 -19.92 -21.44
CA PHE A 60 -29.49 -21.15 -21.44
C PHE A 60 -28.95 -22.08 -20.36
N ARG A 61 -29.87 -22.73 -19.66
CA ARG A 61 -29.51 -23.70 -18.65
C ARG A 61 -28.81 -24.90 -19.29
N THR A 62 -27.68 -25.33 -18.73
CA THR A 62 -26.89 -26.47 -19.23
C THR A 62 -26.80 -27.64 -18.26
N MET A 63 -27.29 -27.50 -17.02
CA MET A 63 -27.14 -28.50 -15.95
C MET A 63 -28.49 -28.89 -15.34
N THR A 64 -28.63 -30.13 -14.88
CA THR A 64 -29.85 -30.60 -14.20
C THR A 64 -30.02 -29.96 -12.80
N SER A 65 -31.21 -30.12 -12.20
CA SER A 65 -31.53 -29.68 -10.83
C SER A 65 -31.57 -30.89 -9.90
N GLU A 66 -30.90 -31.98 -10.29
CA GLU A 66 -30.89 -33.19 -9.49
C GLU A 66 -30.16 -32.90 -8.19
N THR A 67 -30.81 -33.29 -7.10
CA THR A 67 -30.32 -33.18 -5.74
C THR A 67 -30.07 -34.56 -5.18
N ASP A 68 -29.21 -34.65 -4.18
CA ASP A 68 -29.00 -35.84 -3.39
C ASP A 68 -30.19 -36.10 -2.43
N ALA A 69 -30.07 -37.11 -1.57
CA ALA A 69 -31.09 -37.49 -0.59
C ALA A 69 -31.35 -36.40 0.47
N ASN A 70 -30.44 -35.44 0.63
CA ASN A 70 -30.55 -34.33 1.58
C ASN A 70 -31.12 -33.05 0.94
N GLY A 71 -31.38 -33.07 -0.37
CA GLY A 71 -31.86 -31.91 -1.13
C GLY A 71 -30.76 -30.98 -1.62
N GLU A 72 -29.48 -31.36 -1.48
CA GLU A 72 -28.34 -30.59 -2.00
C GLU A 72 -28.10 -30.93 -3.47
N LEU A 73 -27.76 -29.95 -4.30
CA LEU A 73 -27.50 -30.19 -5.72
C LEU A 73 -26.32 -31.16 -5.90
N LEU A 74 -26.50 -32.17 -6.76
CA LEU A 74 -25.43 -33.12 -7.07
C LEU A 74 -24.18 -32.41 -7.61
N PRO A 75 -23.00 -33.05 -7.57
CA PRO A 75 -21.79 -32.50 -8.18
C PRO A 75 -21.97 -32.16 -9.66
N ASP A 76 -21.25 -31.14 -10.12
CA ASP A 76 -21.37 -30.58 -11.47
C ASP A 76 -21.17 -31.63 -12.57
N GLU A 77 -20.26 -32.58 -12.35
CA GLU A 77 -19.98 -33.70 -13.26
C GLU A 77 -21.19 -34.63 -13.43
N MET A 78 -22.00 -34.79 -12.39
CA MET A 78 -23.22 -35.60 -12.44
C MET A 78 -24.39 -34.84 -13.06
N ARG A 79 -24.42 -33.50 -12.89
CA ARG A 79 -25.50 -32.63 -13.40
C ARG A 79 -25.28 -32.17 -14.84
N LEU A 80 -24.05 -32.24 -15.35
CA LEU A 80 -23.72 -31.85 -16.71
C LEU A 80 -24.06 -32.96 -17.71
N THR A 81 -25.26 -32.89 -18.29
CA THR A 81 -25.68 -33.85 -19.32
C THR A 81 -24.86 -33.71 -20.61
N ARG A 82 -24.86 -34.76 -21.46
CA ARG A 82 -24.29 -34.69 -22.81
C ARG A 82 -24.82 -33.51 -23.64
N PHE A 83 -26.12 -33.19 -23.49
CA PHE A 83 -26.73 -32.04 -24.14
C PHE A 83 -26.19 -30.71 -23.58
N GLY A 84 -26.05 -30.61 -22.26
CA GLY A 84 -25.44 -29.47 -21.59
C GLY A 84 -23.99 -29.22 -21.99
N ALA A 85 -23.18 -30.28 -22.05
CA ALA A 85 -21.80 -30.23 -22.52
C ALA A 85 -21.70 -29.79 -23.99
N MET A 86 -22.62 -30.26 -24.85
CA MET A 86 -22.72 -29.80 -26.24
C MET A 86 -23.05 -28.30 -26.32
N LEU A 87 -24.00 -27.80 -25.51
CA LEU A 87 -24.34 -26.37 -25.48
C LEU A 87 -23.13 -25.51 -25.08
N ARG A 88 -22.40 -25.90 -24.02
CA ARG A 88 -21.19 -25.19 -23.56
C ARG A 88 -20.06 -25.21 -24.60
N SER A 89 -19.78 -26.37 -25.20
CA SER A 89 -18.71 -26.52 -26.19
C SER A 89 -18.96 -25.78 -27.50
N THR A 90 -20.23 -25.48 -27.81
CA THR A 90 -20.63 -24.67 -28.97
C THR A 90 -20.90 -23.20 -28.59
N SER A 91 -20.78 -22.85 -27.30
CA SER A 91 -21.14 -21.54 -26.73
C SER A 91 -22.58 -21.10 -27.02
N LEU A 92 -23.46 -22.04 -27.39
CA LEU A 92 -24.88 -21.77 -27.64
C LEU A 92 -25.61 -21.41 -26.35
N ASP A 93 -25.07 -21.80 -25.19
CA ASP A 93 -25.61 -21.42 -23.88
C ASP A 93 -25.49 -19.93 -23.57
N GLU A 94 -24.56 -19.21 -24.20
CA GLU A 94 -24.32 -17.78 -23.98
C GLU A 94 -25.18 -16.88 -24.88
N LEU A 95 -25.96 -17.45 -25.82
CA LEU A 95 -26.83 -16.66 -26.71
C LEU A 95 -27.79 -15.71 -25.98
N PRO A 96 -28.40 -16.06 -24.83
CA PRO A 96 -29.26 -15.11 -24.11
C PRO A 96 -28.55 -13.85 -23.61
N GLU A 97 -27.21 -13.84 -23.52
CA GLU A 97 -26.42 -12.65 -23.15
C GLU A 97 -26.54 -11.52 -24.19
N ILE A 98 -26.93 -11.82 -25.43
CA ILE A 98 -27.20 -10.78 -26.45
C ILE A 98 -28.29 -9.82 -26.00
N VAL A 99 -29.26 -10.28 -25.19
CA VAL A 99 -30.27 -9.41 -24.57
C VAL A 99 -29.64 -8.38 -23.63
N ASN A 100 -28.53 -8.73 -22.97
CA ASN A 100 -27.82 -7.81 -22.08
C ASN A 100 -27.03 -6.76 -22.86
N ILE A 101 -26.51 -7.13 -24.02
CA ILE A 101 -25.88 -6.18 -24.96
C ILE A 101 -26.94 -5.22 -25.50
N PHE A 102 -28.12 -5.73 -25.87
CA PHE A 102 -29.24 -4.89 -26.31
C PHE A 102 -29.67 -3.89 -25.20
N LYS A 103 -29.88 -4.38 -23.97
CA LYS A 103 -30.21 -3.56 -22.79
C LYS A 103 -29.11 -2.55 -22.41
N GLY A 104 -27.87 -2.79 -22.85
CA GLY A 104 -26.73 -1.91 -22.61
C GLY A 104 -25.94 -2.21 -21.35
N ASN A 105 -26.22 -3.34 -20.68
CA ASN A 105 -25.49 -3.83 -19.51
C ASN A 105 -24.13 -4.45 -19.89
N MET A 106 -24.05 -5.00 -21.10
CA MET A 106 -22.85 -5.62 -21.68
C MET A 106 -22.52 -5.01 -23.06
N SER A 107 -21.34 -5.35 -23.59
CA SER A 107 -20.88 -5.11 -24.96
C SER A 107 -20.53 -6.45 -25.63
N PHE A 108 -20.39 -6.48 -26.96
CA PHE A 108 -19.85 -7.68 -27.63
C PHE A 108 -18.41 -7.97 -27.17
N VAL A 109 -17.59 -6.92 -27.03
CA VAL A 109 -16.19 -7.02 -26.62
C VAL A 109 -15.94 -6.22 -25.34
N GLY A 110 -15.34 -6.86 -24.34
CA GLY A 110 -15.04 -6.29 -23.03
C GLY A 110 -14.51 -7.35 -22.04
N PRO A 111 -14.01 -6.94 -20.86
CA PRO A 111 -13.68 -7.87 -19.78
C PRO A 111 -14.86 -8.77 -19.45
N ARG A 112 -14.63 -10.08 -19.27
CA ARG A 112 -15.76 -10.98 -19.01
C ARG A 112 -16.40 -10.63 -17.65
N PRO A 113 -17.73 -10.53 -17.55
CA PRO A 113 -18.38 -10.20 -16.28
C PRO A 113 -18.10 -11.30 -15.25
N LEU A 114 -17.59 -10.90 -14.11
CA LEU A 114 -17.29 -11.82 -13.00
C LEU A 114 -18.35 -11.72 -11.91
N LEU A 115 -18.28 -12.66 -10.95
CA LEU A 115 -19.22 -12.71 -9.84
C LEU A 115 -19.10 -11.45 -8.95
N PRO A 116 -20.21 -10.99 -8.34
CA PRO A 116 -20.20 -9.84 -7.44
C PRO A 116 -19.25 -9.97 -6.25
N ASN A 117 -19.07 -11.18 -5.73
CA ASN A 117 -18.19 -11.45 -4.58
C ASN A 117 -16.71 -11.12 -4.84
N TYR A 118 -16.24 -11.07 -6.09
CA TYR A 118 -14.85 -10.72 -6.36
C TYR A 118 -14.54 -9.21 -6.22
N VAL A 119 -15.56 -8.34 -6.18
CA VAL A 119 -15.38 -6.87 -6.15
C VAL A 119 -14.60 -6.41 -4.92
N ASP A 120 -14.79 -7.09 -3.80
CA ASP A 120 -14.13 -6.79 -2.52
C ASP A 120 -12.74 -7.42 -2.42
N LEU A 121 -12.41 -8.35 -3.32
CA LEU A 121 -11.11 -9.04 -3.39
C LEU A 121 -10.13 -8.34 -4.35
N TYR A 122 -10.61 -7.39 -5.15
CA TYR A 122 -9.78 -6.66 -6.09
C TYR A 122 -8.89 -5.63 -5.39
N SER A 123 -7.62 -5.58 -5.80
CA SER A 123 -6.80 -4.40 -5.59
C SER A 123 -7.38 -3.18 -6.33
N PRO A 124 -7.01 -1.94 -5.96
CA PRO A 124 -7.39 -0.75 -6.72
C PRO A 124 -7.08 -0.87 -8.22
N ARG A 125 -5.94 -1.49 -8.58
CA ARG A 125 -5.54 -1.77 -9.96
C ARG A 125 -6.48 -2.76 -10.65
N GLN A 126 -6.78 -3.90 -10.02
CA GLN A 126 -7.69 -4.91 -10.61
C GLN A 126 -9.11 -4.37 -10.80
N ARG A 127 -9.56 -3.50 -9.90
CA ARG A 127 -10.89 -2.86 -9.96
C ARG A 127 -11.08 -1.99 -11.21
N ARG A 128 -10.00 -1.50 -11.83
CA ARG A 128 -10.03 -0.72 -13.08
C ARG A 128 -10.67 -1.47 -14.25
N ARG A 129 -10.75 -2.80 -14.22
CA ARG A 129 -11.51 -3.58 -15.22
C ARG A 129 -12.99 -3.18 -15.31
N HIS A 130 -13.54 -2.56 -14.26
CA HIS A 130 -14.91 -2.05 -14.22
C HIS A 130 -15.06 -0.63 -14.80
N GLU A 131 -14.00 0.00 -15.29
CA GLU A 131 -14.05 1.28 -16.03
C GLU A 131 -14.68 1.14 -17.42
N VAL A 132 -14.92 -0.09 -17.87
CA VAL A 132 -15.47 -0.42 -19.20
C VAL A 132 -16.63 -1.41 -19.07
N LYS A 133 -17.50 -1.46 -20.08
CA LYS A 133 -18.62 -2.40 -20.07
C LYS A 133 -18.09 -3.84 -20.19
N PRO A 134 -18.66 -4.78 -19.42
CA PRO A 134 -18.31 -6.18 -19.56
C PRO A 134 -18.66 -6.72 -20.95
N GLY A 135 -17.88 -7.67 -21.44
CA GLY A 135 -18.00 -8.26 -22.76
C GLY A 135 -18.60 -9.67 -22.76
N LEU A 136 -19.29 -10.02 -23.85
CA LEU A 136 -19.53 -11.43 -24.20
C LEU A 136 -18.21 -12.15 -24.49
N THR A 137 -17.33 -11.47 -25.24
CA THR A 137 -15.94 -11.88 -25.47
C THR A 137 -14.94 -10.82 -25.01
N GLY A 138 -13.68 -11.17 -24.78
CA GLY A 138 -12.65 -10.25 -24.29
C GLY A 138 -11.24 -10.74 -24.57
N LEU A 139 -10.24 -9.89 -24.31
CA LEU A 139 -8.84 -10.16 -24.62
C LEU A 139 -8.31 -11.39 -23.86
N ALA A 140 -8.64 -11.51 -22.56
CA ALA A 140 -8.34 -12.71 -21.77
C ALA A 140 -8.95 -14.00 -22.36
N GLN A 141 -10.17 -13.90 -22.93
CA GLN A 141 -10.84 -15.06 -23.56
C GLN A 141 -10.20 -15.49 -24.88
N VAL A 142 -9.53 -14.60 -25.61
CA VAL A 142 -8.81 -15.00 -26.84
C VAL A 142 -7.36 -15.40 -26.58
N ASN A 143 -6.76 -14.98 -25.46
CA ASN A 143 -5.37 -15.32 -25.12
C ASN A 143 -5.22 -16.55 -24.20
N GLY A 144 -6.26 -17.02 -23.51
CA GLY A 144 -6.15 -18.24 -22.70
C GLY A 144 -7.43 -18.82 -22.10
N ARG A 145 -8.52 -18.04 -22.03
CA ARG A 145 -9.78 -18.45 -21.37
C ARG A 145 -9.56 -18.97 -19.95
N ASN A 146 -9.69 -20.28 -19.75
CA ASN A 146 -9.60 -20.96 -18.47
C ASN A 146 -8.21 -21.54 -18.22
N ALA A 147 -7.31 -21.52 -19.22
CA ALA A 147 -5.96 -22.07 -19.13
C ALA A 147 -4.90 -21.07 -18.61
N ILE A 148 -5.30 -19.81 -18.36
CA ILE A 148 -4.45 -18.76 -17.79
C ILE A 148 -4.88 -18.47 -16.35
N GLU A 149 -3.92 -18.02 -15.54
CA GLU A 149 -4.12 -17.68 -14.13
C GLU A 149 -4.96 -16.40 -13.96
N TRP A 150 -5.46 -16.16 -12.75
CA TRP A 150 -6.29 -14.99 -12.46
C TRP A 150 -5.55 -13.67 -12.71
N GLU A 151 -4.30 -13.57 -12.28
CA GLU A 151 -3.46 -12.39 -12.45
C GLU A 151 -3.27 -12.06 -13.94
N GLU A 152 -3.01 -13.06 -14.78
CA GLU A 152 -2.88 -12.89 -16.23
C GLU A 152 -4.20 -12.44 -16.87
N LYS A 153 -5.35 -12.96 -16.40
CA LYS A 153 -6.67 -12.49 -16.86
C LYS A 153 -6.88 -11.02 -16.53
N PHE A 154 -6.51 -10.59 -15.32
CA PHE A 154 -6.65 -9.20 -14.93
C PHE A 154 -5.75 -8.28 -15.77
N GLU A 155 -4.50 -8.67 -16.04
CA GLU A 155 -3.63 -7.85 -16.90
C GLU A 155 -4.18 -7.74 -18.33
N PHE A 156 -4.73 -8.81 -18.91
CA PHE A 156 -5.42 -8.72 -20.21
C PHE A 156 -6.70 -7.86 -20.18
N ASP A 157 -7.45 -7.92 -19.09
CA ASP A 157 -8.64 -7.08 -18.91
C ASP A 157 -8.27 -5.58 -18.81
N LEU A 158 -7.15 -5.27 -18.15
CA LEU A 158 -6.60 -3.92 -18.04
C LEU A 158 -6.00 -3.44 -19.38
N GLU A 159 -5.22 -4.28 -20.06
CA GLU A 159 -4.68 -4.00 -21.39
C GLU A 159 -5.80 -3.64 -22.36
N TYR A 160 -6.91 -4.38 -22.33
CA TYR A 160 -8.08 -4.05 -23.13
C TYR A 160 -8.71 -2.72 -22.70
N SER A 161 -8.90 -2.48 -21.40
CA SER A 161 -9.49 -1.23 -20.87
C SER A 161 -8.71 0.01 -21.31
N ASP A 162 -7.39 -0.08 -21.31
CA ASP A 162 -6.46 0.99 -21.64
C ASP A 162 -6.37 1.22 -23.18
N ASN A 163 -6.56 0.17 -24.00
CA ASN A 163 -6.31 0.21 -25.45
C ASN A 163 -7.56 0.04 -26.34
N ILE A 164 -8.77 0.37 -25.84
CA ILE A 164 -10.03 0.18 -26.58
C ILE A 164 -10.00 0.91 -27.94
N SER A 165 -10.07 0.13 -29.03
CA SER A 165 -10.17 0.62 -30.40
C SER A 165 -11.01 -0.31 -31.28
N PHE A 166 -11.52 0.20 -32.40
CA PHE A 166 -12.30 -0.60 -33.36
C PHE A 166 -11.49 -1.77 -33.92
N ALA A 167 -10.21 -1.53 -34.24
CA ALA A 167 -9.31 -2.56 -34.75
C ALA A 167 -9.09 -3.68 -33.73
N LEU A 168 -8.94 -3.33 -32.44
CA LEU A 168 -8.81 -4.31 -31.37
C LEU A 168 -10.10 -5.12 -31.17
N ASP A 169 -11.26 -4.47 -31.15
CA ASP A 169 -12.56 -5.16 -31.04
C ASP A 169 -12.77 -6.14 -32.20
N PHE A 170 -12.49 -5.71 -33.43
CA PHE A 170 -12.60 -6.54 -34.62
C PHE A 170 -11.64 -7.74 -34.55
N LYS A 171 -10.39 -7.52 -34.14
CA LYS A 171 -9.40 -8.58 -33.93
C LYS A 171 -9.88 -9.60 -32.91
N ILE A 172 -10.38 -9.15 -31.75
CA ILE A 172 -10.91 -10.04 -30.70
C ILE A 172 -12.08 -10.86 -31.25
N LEU A 173 -13.04 -10.24 -31.95
CA LEU A 173 -14.17 -10.95 -32.56
C LEU A 173 -13.73 -12.04 -33.54
N CYS A 174 -12.78 -11.76 -34.44
CA CYS A 174 -12.23 -12.76 -35.37
C CYS A 174 -11.54 -13.92 -34.64
N LEU A 175 -10.76 -13.62 -33.59
CA LEU A 175 -10.09 -14.64 -32.78
C LEU A 175 -11.10 -15.49 -31.99
N THR A 176 -12.19 -14.88 -31.50
CA THR A 176 -13.26 -15.59 -30.81
C THR A 176 -13.97 -16.57 -31.73
N VAL A 177 -14.30 -16.16 -32.96
CA VAL A 177 -14.87 -17.06 -33.97
C VAL A 177 -13.93 -18.24 -34.24
N LYS A 178 -12.63 -17.96 -34.43
CA LYS A 178 -11.61 -19.01 -34.62
C LYS A 178 -11.57 -19.99 -33.45
N LYS A 179 -11.58 -19.50 -32.20
CA LYS A 179 -11.57 -20.35 -30.99
C LYS A 179 -12.83 -21.19 -30.84
N VAL A 180 -14.01 -20.64 -31.13
CA VAL A 180 -15.28 -21.38 -31.07
C VAL A 180 -15.31 -22.52 -32.09
N PHE A 181 -14.85 -22.29 -33.33
CA PHE A 181 -14.75 -23.35 -34.34
C PHE A 181 -13.67 -24.39 -34.02
N ALA A 182 -12.52 -23.96 -33.47
CA ALA A 182 -11.41 -24.87 -33.13
C ALA A 182 -11.64 -25.68 -31.84
N ARG A 183 -12.66 -25.33 -31.03
CA ARG A 183 -12.93 -25.94 -29.72
C ARG A 183 -11.71 -25.97 -28.78
N ALA A 184 -10.82 -24.98 -28.88
CA ALA A 184 -9.61 -24.88 -28.07
C ALA A 184 -9.89 -24.28 -26.68
N ASP A 185 -9.13 -24.71 -25.67
CA ASP A 185 -9.13 -24.19 -24.28
C ASP A 185 -10.47 -24.28 -23.52
N ILE A 186 -11.22 -25.37 -23.73
CA ILE A 186 -12.56 -25.56 -23.11
C ILE A 186 -12.48 -26.12 -21.68
N SER A 187 -11.39 -26.82 -21.31
CA SER A 187 -11.21 -27.42 -19.99
C SER A 187 -9.75 -27.36 -19.54
N SER A 188 -9.50 -26.90 -18.30
CA SER A 188 -8.26 -27.18 -17.59
C SER A 188 -8.25 -28.64 -17.14
N GLU A 189 -7.08 -29.29 -17.13
CA GLU A 189 -6.93 -30.64 -16.60
C GLU A 189 -7.35 -30.65 -15.12
N GLY A 190 -8.48 -31.30 -14.80
CA GLY A 190 -8.88 -31.62 -13.42
C GLY A 190 -10.03 -30.81 -12.80
N SER A 191 -10.62 -29.82 -13.49
CA SER A 191 -11.81 -29.10 -12.97
C SER A 191 -12.72 -28.61 -14.10
N ALA A 192 -14.03 -28.90 -14.01
CA ALA A 192 -15.05 -28.44 -14.96
C ALA A 192 -15.32 -26.91 -14.87
N THR A 193 -14.74 -26.22 -13.88
CA THR A 193 -14.90 -24.79 -13.61
C THR A 193 -13.56 -24.14 -13.24
N THR A 194 -13.31 -22.91 -13.68
CA THR A 194 -12.17 -22.12 -13.20
C THR A 194 -12.23 -21.98 -11.67
N GLU A 195 -11.10 -22.16 -10.98
CA GLU A 195 -10.99 -21.93 -9.53
C GLU A 195 -11.50 -20.52 -9.16
N SER A 196 -12.18 -20.39 -8.02
CA SER A 196 -12.67 -19.09 -7.54
C SER A 196 -11.51 -18.13 -7.34
N PHE A 197 -11.71 -16.86 -7.69
CA PHE A 197 -10.73 -15.84 -7.32
C PHE A 197 -10.80 -15.61 -5.81
N ALA A 198 -9.75 -16.01 -5.10
CA ALA A 198 -9.60 -15.91 -3.64
C ALA A 198 -9.06 -14.54 -3.18
N GLY A 199 -8.95 -13.59 -4.10
CA GLY A 199 -8.11 -12.42 -3.91
C GLY A 199 -6.66 -12.71 -4.29
N THR A 200 -5.92 -11.63 -4.56
CA THR A 200 -4.48 -11.77 -4.77
C THR A 200 -3.89 -12.18 -3.43
N LYS A 201 -3.36 -13.40 -3.30
CA LYS A 201 -2.60 -13.79 -2.11
C LYS A 201 -1.51 -12.75 -1.95
N ARG A 202 -1.61 -11.88 -0.93
CA ARG A 202 -0.45 -11.10 -0.46
C ARG A 202 0.55 -12.17 -0.07
N LYS A 203 1.55 -12.41 -0.92
CA LYS A 203 2.69 -13.24 -0.55
C LYS A 203 3.19 -12.61 0.75
N ARG A 204 2.96 -13.27 1.89
CA ARG A 204 3.72 -12.99 3.11
C ARG A 204 5.17 -13.18 2.70
N PHE A 205 5.86 -12.07 2.49
CA PHE A 205 7.28 -12.09 2.28
C PHE A 205 7.87 -12.58 3.60
N GLY A 206 8.55 -13.74 3.61
CA GLY A 206 9.31 -14.19 4.78
C GLY A 206 8.83 -15.43 5.55
N SER A 207 8.09 -16.38 4.97
CA SER A 207 7.70 -17.61 5.70
C SER A 207 8.86 -18.59 6.00
N LYS A 208 10.13 -18.23 5.76
CA LYS A 208 11.24 -19.17 6.02
C LYS A 208 12.43 -18.66 6.82
N HIS A 209 12.90 -17.40 6.79
CA HIS A 209 14.22 -17.10 7.41
C HIS A 209 14.41 -15.78 8.19
N LYS A 210 13.37 -15.00 8.49
CA LYS A 210 13.50 -13.89 9.47
C LYS A 210 12.13 -13.36 9.87
N GLU A 211 11.83 -13.21 11.16
CA GLU A 211 10.54 -12.65 11.58
C GLU A 211 10.58 -11.12 11.66
N VAL A 212 11.74 -10.54 12.03
CA VAL A 212 11.94 -9.10 12.22
C VAL A 212 13.18 -8.62 11.45
N VAL A 213 13.06 -7.49 10.75
CA VAL A 213 14.22 -6.78 10.15
C VAL A 213 14.56 -5.55 11.00
N LYS A 214 15.82 -5.45 11.43
CA LYS A 214 16.31 -4.29 12.18
C LYS A 214 16.96 -3.27 11.27
N VAL A 215 16.38 -2.07 11.20
CA VAL A 215 16.81 -0.98 10.30
C VAL A 215 17.37 0.18 11.11
N LEU A 216 18.60 0.60 10.82
CA LEU A 216 19.25 1.77 11.42
C LEU A 216 19.30 2.94 10.43
N PHE A 217 18.66 4.05 10.77
CA PHE A 217 18.75 5.32 10.05
C PHE A 217 19.81 6.22 10.69
N THR A 218 20.87 6.57 9.96
CA THR A 218 21.93 7.45 10.49
C THR A 218 21.68 8.91 10.12
N ASN A 219 21.90 9.79 11.09
CA ASN A 219 21.73 11.25 11.02
C ASN A 219 20.45 11.68 10.25
N PRO A 220 19.27 11.19 10.66
CA PRO A 220 18.04 11.35 9.89
C PRO A 220 17.50 12.79 9.86
N GLY A 221 17.88 13.64 10.83
CA GLY A 221 17.49 15.04 10.90
C GLY A 221 15.97 15.26 10.86
N ASN A 222 15.49 15.83 9.76
CA ASN A 222 14.07 16.13 9.51
C ASN A 222 13.42 15.22 8.44
N LYS A 223 14.03 14.09 8.08
CA LYS A 223 13.53 13.16 7.04
C LYS A 223 12.42 12.23 7.54
N ASN A 224 11.44 12.77 8.28
CA ASN A 224 10.32 12.04 8.88
C ASN A 224 9.56 11.22 7.84
N GLU A 225 9.23 11.85 6.71
CA GLU A 225 8.43 11.27 5.64
C GLU A 225 9.14 10.07 5.00
N LEU A 226 10.47 10.13 4.87
CA LEU A 226 11.23 9.01 4.33
C LEU A 226 11.22 7.81 5.29
N ILE A 227 11.40 8.01 6.59
CA ILE A 227 11.29 6.92 7.57
C ILE A 227 9.87 6.32 7.56
N GLN A 228 8.84 7.16 7.46
CA GLN A 228 7.45 6.69 7.32
C GLN A 228 7.27 5.79 6.09
N THR A 229 7.94 6.06 4.96
CA THR A 229 7.85 5.19 3.80
C THR A 229 8.41 3.78 4.05
N PHE A 230 9.43 3.63 4.90
CA PHE A 230 9.93 2.31 5.33
C PHE A 230 8.93 1.57 6.22
N LEU A 231 8.32 2.27 7.19
CA LEU A 231 7.26 1.72 8.04
C LEU A 231 6.05 1.27 7.21
N TYR A 232 5.65 2.08 6.23
CA TYR A 232 4.56 1.75 5.31
C TYR A 232 4.88 0.54 4.43
N ALA A 233 6.09 0.49 3.87
CA ALA A 233 6.54 -0.64 3.06
C ALA A 233 6.55 -1.96 3.87
N ALA A 234 6.98 -1.92 5.13
CA ALA A 234 6.94 -3.06 6.03
C ALA A 234 5.50 -3.54 6.27
N GLY A 235 4.58 -2.62 6.58
CA GLY A 235 3.15 -2.93 6.76
C GLY A 235 2.51 -3.53 5.50
N ASN A 236 2.84 -2.99 4.32
CA ASN A 236 2.38 -3.51 3.03
C ASN A 236 2.87 -4.94 2.75
N LEU A 237 4.10 -5.24 3.14
CA LEU A 237 4.71 -6.56 3.00
C LEU A 237 4.26 -7.55 4.09
N GLY A 238 3.66 -7.06 5.18
CA GLY A 238 3.35 -7.86 6.36
C GLY A 238 4.61 -8.34 7.09
N ILE A 239 5.67 -7.53 7.07
CA ILE A 239 6.95 -7.80 7.74
C ILE A 239 7.03 -6.95 9.00
N GLN A 240 7.51 -7.53 10.10
CA GLN A 240 7.85 -6.75 11.29
C GLN A 240 9.21 -6.09 11.11
N ILE A 241 9.30 -4.80 11.46
CA ILE A 241 10.57 -4.07 11.47
C ILE A 241 10.79 -3.38 12.80
N GLU A 242 12.04 -3.39 13.26
CA GLU A 242 12.50 -2.65 14.43
C GLU A 242 13.43 -1.54 13.94
N THR A 243 13.12 -0.28 14.27
CA THR A 243 13.84 0.88 13.74
C THR A 243 14.66 1.57 14.80
N TYR A 244 15.88 1.91 14.40
CA TYR A 244 16.89 2.59 15.18
C TYR A 244 17.24 3.89 14.48
N ALA A 245 17.56 4.93 15.25
CA ALA A 245 18.12 6.16 14.73
C ALA A 245 19.37 6.58 15.51
N THR A 246 20.36 7.11 14.80
CA THR A 246 21.54 7.72 15.42
C THR A 246 21.72 9.16 14.98
N ASP A 247 22.06 10.03 15.91
CA ASP A 247 22.49 11.40 15.61
C ASP A 247 23.40 11.93 16.73
N THR A 248 24.06 13.06 16.49
CA THR A 248 24.74 13.86 17.51
C THR A 248 23.78 14.39 18.57
N THR A 249 22.52 14.62 18.19
CA THR A 249 21.46 15.19 19.04
C THR A 249 20.27 14.25 19.08
N LEU A 250 19.84 13.85 20.28
CA LEU A 250 18.64 13.02 20.50
C LEU A 250 17.36 13.85 20.39
N GLY A 251 16.22 13.19 20.12
CA GLY A 251 14.90 13.83 20.04
C GLY A 251 14.68 14.69 18.80
N LEU A 252 15.50 14.52 17.76
CA LEU A 252 15.24 15.17 16.47
C LEU A 252 13.97 14.61 15.82
N PRO A 253 13.22 15.41 15.04
CA PRO A 253 11.92 15.02 14.51
C PRO A 253 11.88 13.63 13.85
N ALA A 254 12.91 13.28 13.07
CA ALA A 254 12.95 12.01 12.36
C ALA A 254 13.31 10.84 13.28
N MET A 255 14.03 11.10 14.37
CA MET A 255 14.38 10.08 15.36
C MET A 255 13.16 9.65 16.18
N LEU A 256 12.22 10.56 16.43
CA LEU A 256 10.96 10.28 17.16
C LEU A 256 10.03 9.32 16.41
N MET A 257 10.29 9.08 15.12
CA MET A 257 9.60 8.07 14.32
C MET A 257 10.18 6.66 14.52
N CYS A 258 11.34 6.55 15.16
CA CYS A 258 12.01 5.28 15.40
C CYS A 258 11.77 4.78 16.83
N GLN A 259 11.76 3.46 17.03
CA GLN A 259 11.57 2.88 18.36
C GLN A 259 12.76 3.10 19.29
N LYS A 260 13.98 3.18 18.74
CA LYS A 260 15.21 3.30 19.52
C LYS A 260 16.10 4.43 19.01
N GLU A 261 16.53 5.29 19.93
CA GLU A 261 17.46 6.37 19.65
C GLU A 261 18.84 6.11 20.27
N LYS A 262 19.92 6.44 19.56
CA LYS A 262 21.29 6.33 20.05
C LYS A 262 22.09 7.59 19.72
N ARG A 263 22.77 8.16 20.70
CA ARG A 263 23.67 9.30 20.47
C ARG A 263 25.01 8.79 19.95
N VAL A 264 25.55 9.46 18.93
CA VAL A 264 26.87 9.18 18.35
C VAL A 264 27.72 10.45 18.22
N SER A 265 29.03 10.30 18.06
CA SER A 265 29.94 11.39 17.72
C SER A 265 29.59 11.99 16.36
N SER A 266 30.05 13.21 16.10
CA SER A 266 29.92 13.82 14.76
C SER A 266 30.53 12.89 13.70
N PRO A 267 29.97 12.81 12.48
CA PRO A 267 30.57 12.05 11.38
C PRO A 267 32.02 12.43 11.02
N LYS A 268 32.46 13.62 11.44
CA LYS A 268 33.83 14.11 11.28
C LYS A 268 34.81 13.55 12.33
N ALA A 269 34.30 12.92 13.37
CA ALA A 269 35.11 12.33 14.43
C ALA A 269 35.65 10.96 13.98
N PRO A 270 36.92 10.63 14.29
CA PRO A 270 37.55 9.39 13.84
C PRO A 270 36.82 8.13 14.35
N GLU A 271 36.18 8.21 15.52
CA GLU A 271 35.45 7.10 16.14
C GLU A 271 34.03 6.89 15.61
N TYR A 272 33.50 7.77 14.75
CA TYR A 272 32.10 7.70 14.30
C TYR A 272 31.77 6.37 13.60
N VAL A 273 32.61 5.95 12.65
CA VAL A 273 32.40 4.71 11.90
C VAL A 273 32.42 3.50 12.83
N ASP A 274 33.35 3.48 13.79
CA ASP A 274 33.46 2.42 14.78
C ASP A 274 32.25 2.38 15.72
N GLN A 275 31.70 3.54 16.12
CA GLN A 275 30.48 3.59 16.93
C GLN A 275 29.27 3.02 16.18
N ILE A 276 29.10 3.33 14.89
CA ILE A 276 28.02 2.77 14.08
C ILE A 276 28.18 1.25 13.93
N LEU A 277 29.40 0.77 13.68
CA LEU A 277 29.69 -0.68 13.63
C LEU A 277 29.42 -1.37 14.97
N ASP A 278 29.74 -0.73 16.09
CA ASP A 278 29.46 -1.21 17.44
C ASP A 278 27.96 -1.33 17.70
N ILE A 279 27.18 -0.32 17.31
CA ILE A 279 25.72 -0.37 17.41
C ILE A 279 25.18 -1.51 16.56
N CYS A 280 25.67 -1.65 15.32
CA CYS A 280 25.25 -2.74 14.43
C CYS A 280 25.52 -4.12 15.03
N ARG A 281 26.68 -4.31 15.66
CA ARG A 281 27.01 -5.57 16.34
C ARG A 281 26.16 -5.82 17.59
N LYS A 282 26.02 -4.82 18.46
CA LYS A 282 25.32 -4.96 19.75
C LYS A 282 23.82 -5.16 19.58
N GLU A 283 23.22 -4.46 18.63
CA GLU A 283 21.77 -4.48 18.41
C GLU A 283 21.35 -5.49 17.34
N HIS A 284 22.32 -6.11 16.66
CA HIS A 284 22.14 -7.01 15.52
C HIS A 284 21.40 -6.34 14.35
N ILE A 285 21.89 -5.17 13.93
CA ILE A 285 21.29 -4.40 12.83
C ILE A 285 21.48 -5.12 11.49
N ASP A 286 20.41 -5.18 10.72
CA ASP A 286 20.37 -5.88 9.44
C ASP A 286 20.62 -4.95 8.27
N LEU A 287 20.04 -3.75 8.32
CA LEU A 287 20.10 -2.76 7.26
C LEU A 287 20.47 -1.40 7.85
N VAL A 288 21.53 -0.78 7.34
CA VAL A 288 21.88 0.62 7.63
C VAL A 288 21.47 1.47 6.44
N VAL A 289 20.71 2.52 6.71
CA VAL A 289 20.22 3.50 5.74
C VAL A 289 20.81 4.88 6.07
N PRO A 290 21.91 5.26 5.41
CA PRO A 290 22.49 6.58 5.55
C PRO A 290 21.57 7.67 5.01
N LEU A 291 21.33 8.71 5.81
CA LEU A 291 20.42 9.79 5.46
C LEU A 291 21.10 11.17 5.43
N SER A 292 22.34 11.32 5.89
CA SER A 292 23.10 12.57 5.79
C SER A 292 24.24 12.47 4.77
N GLU A 293 24.58 13.59 4.12
CA GLU A 293 25.76 13.70 3.24
C GLU A 293 27.06 13.36 3.97
N ASP A 294 27.11 13.66 5.26
CA ASP A 294 28.25 13.34 6.13
C ASP A 294 28.38 11.83 6.39
N ASP A 295 27.30 11.04 6.22
CA ASP A 295 27.32 9.58 6.42
C ASP A 295 28.02 8.83 5.28
N ARG A 296 28.39 9.53 4.20
CA ARG A 296 29.14 8.94 3.08
C ARG A 296 30.45 8.29 3.54
N ILE A 297 31.00 8.73 4.66
CA ILE A 297 32.19 8.15 5.29
C ILE A 297 32.01 6.67 5.64
N LEU A 298 30.76 6.21 5.89
CA LEU A 298 30.45 4.80 6.19
C LEU A 298 30.79 3.87 5.03
N ALA A 299 30.86 4.37 3.79
CA ALA A 299 31.30 3.61 2.63
C ALA A 299 32.73 3.06 2.80
N SER A 300 33.58 3.72 3.60
CA SER A 300 34.94 3.25 3.90
C SER A 300 34.98 1.93 4.68
N ALA A 301 33.89 1.56 5.36
CA ALA A 301 33.78 0.38 6.21
C ALA A 301 32.80 -0.68 5.68
N GLN A 302 32.46 -0.66 4.39
CA GLN A 302 31.46 -1.57 3.80
C GLN A 302 31.75 -3.05 4.05
N ALA A 303 33.02 -3.46 4.00
CA ALA A 303 33.44 -4.83 4.31
C ALA A 303 33.21 -5.21 5.79
N ALA A 304 33.36 -4.26 6.71
CA ALA A 304 33.13 -4.49 8.14
C ALA A 304 31.63 -4.67 8.44
N PHE A 305 30.77 -3.86 7.82
CA PHE A 305 29.31 -4.05 7.90
C PHE A 305 28.91 -5.44 7.41
N HIS A 306 29.38 -5.84 6.22
CA HIS A 306 29.06 -7.15 5.66
C HIS A 306 29.53 -8.31 6.57
N LYS A 307 30.72 -8.18 7.17
CA LYS A 307 31.24 -9.17 8.13
C LYS A 307 30.36 -9.31 9.37
N ASN A 308 29.67 -8.25 9.78
CA ASN A 308 28.72 -8.26 10.91
C ASN A 308 27.33 -8.79 10.52
N GLY A 309 27.11 -9.18 9.26
CA GLY A 309 25.79 -9.54 8.74
C GLY A 309 24.91 -8.34 8.40
N THR A 310 25.44 -7.13 8.49
CA THR A 310 24.72 -5.88 8.22
C THR A 310 24.90 -5.47 6.76
N ARG A 311 23.81 -5.17 6.07
CA ARG A 311 23.82 -4.57 4.74
C ARG A 311 23.85 -3.04 4.86
N LEU A 312 24.73 -2.40 4.11
CA LEU A 312 24.83 -0.94 4.04
C LEU A 312 24.18 -0.46 2.73
N LEU A 313 23.10 0.33 2.84
CA LEU A 313 22.38 0.89 1.69
C LEU A 313 23.06 2.17 1.18
N LEU A 314 24.33 2.05 0.79
CA LEU A 314 25.17 3.14 0.32
C LEU A 314 26.13 2.62 -0.76
N SER A 315 26.35 3.45 -1.76
CA SER A 315 27.33 3.19 -2.83
C SER A 315 28.75 3.03 -2.28
N LYS A 316 29.60 2.33 -3.05
CA LYS A 316 31.01 2.10 -2.70
C LYS A 316 31.77 3.43 -2.56
N LEU A 317 32.90 3.37 -1.85
CA LEU A 317 33.71 4.54 -1.54
C LEU A 317 34.14 5.32 -2.80
N GLU A 318 34.44 4.64 -3.91
CA GLU A 318 34.84 5.29 -5.16
C GLU A 318 33.71 6.16 -5.72
N VAL A 319 32.48 5.64 -5.73
CA VAL A 319 31.28 6.35 -6.20
C VAL A 319 30.96 7.51 -5.26
N THR A 320 30.99 7.28 -3.95
CA THR A 320 30.67 8.35 -2.99
C THR A 320 31.69 9.48 -3.02
N GLN A 321 32.98 9.18 -3.14
CA GLN A 321 34.03 10.18 -3.28
C GLN A 321 33.97 10.94 -4.61
N MET A 322 33.61 10.27 -5.71
CA MET A 322 33.40 10.94 -6.99
C MET A 322 32.28 11.99 -6.89
N CYS A 323 31.15 11.63 -6.29
CA CYS A 323 30.01 12.53 -6.12
C CYS A 323 30.26 13.71 -5.16
N MET A 324 31.38 13.74 -4.43
CA MET A 324 31.74 14.90 -3.59
C MET A 324 32.36 16.04 -4.41
N ASP A 325 32.84 15.78 -5.63
CA ASP A 325 33.47 16.77 -6.50
C ASP A 325 32.66 16.93 -7.79
N LYS A 326 31.94 18.05 -7.90
CA LYS A 326 31.11 18.34 -9.08
C LYS A 326 31.87 18.26 -10.39
N ARG A 327 33.16 18.60 -10.42
CA ARG A 327 33.96 18.52 -11.64
C ARG A 327 34.10 17.07 -12.09
N ARG A 328 34.38 16.17 -11.16
CA ARG A 328 34.46 14.73 -11.44
C ARG A 328 33.12 14.16 -11.91
N VAL A 329 32.02 14.61 -11.31
CA VAL A 329 30.67 14.22 -11.75
C VAL A 329 30.39 14.68 -13.19
N MET A 330 30.73 15.93 -13.53
CA MET A 330 30.56 16.44 -14.90
C MET A 330 31.44 15.69 -15.90
N ASP A 331 32.70 15.43 -15.54
CA ASP A 331 33.62 14.67 -16.39
C ASP A 331 33.12 13.24 -16.60
N TYR A 332 32.51 12.62 -15.57
CA TYR A 332 31.89 11.30 -15.68
C TYR A 332 30.67 11.30 -16.62
N PHE A 333 29.78 12.29 -16.51
CA PHE A 333 28.67 12.43 -17.45
C PHE A 333 29.15 12.63 -18.89
N ARG A 334 30.24 13.40 -19.11
CA ARG A 334 30.85 13.53 -20.44
C ARG A 334 31.42 12.21 -20.95
N SER A 335 32.06 11.40 -20.10
CA SER A 335 32.56 10.08 -20.51
C SER A 335 31.43 9.11 -20.87
N CYS A 336 30.24 9.26 -20.28
CA CYS A 336 29.03 8.53 -20.67
C CYS A 336 28.37 9.07 -21.96
N GLY A 337 28.95 10.10 -22.60
CA GLY A 337 28.41 10.71 -23.82
C GLY A 337 27.21 11.63 -23.59
N LEU A 338 26.99 12.10 -22.36
CA LEU A 338 25.85 12.94 -21.99
C LEU A 338 26.17 14.43 -22.14
N HIS A 339 25.13 15.23 -22.39
CA HIS A 339 25.26 16.67 -22.46
C HIS A 339 25.54 17.24 -21.06
N THR A 340 26.64 17.99 -20.96
CA THR A 340 27.00 18.80 -19.80
C THR A 340 27.44 20.16 -20.27
N THR A 341 27.33 21.17 -19.43
CA THR A 341 27.91 22.49 -19.71
C THR A 341 29.43 22.45 -19.55
N VAL A 342 30.15 23.25 -20.33
CA VAL A 342 31.58 23.50 -20.07
C VAL A 342 31.72 24.18 -18.71
N THR A 343 32.65 23.67 -17.90
CA THR A 343 32.92 24.14 -16.54
C THR A 343 34.33 24.72 -16.46
N ALA A 344 34.49 25.86 -15.80
CA ALA A 344 35.77 26.51 -15.54
C ALA A 344 36.03 26.63 -14.03
N ASP A 345 37.27 26.42 -13.59
CA ASP A 345 37.67 26.55 -12.18
C ASP A 345 38.00 27.99 -11.79
N ASN A 346 38.11 28.90 -12.76
CA ASN A 346 38.41 30.31 -12.54
C ASN A 346 37.88 31.17 -13.70
N LEU A 347 37.87 32.49 -13.48
CA LEU A 347 37.37 33.46 -14.45
C LEU A 347 38.19 33.50 -15.75
N VAL A 348 39.49 33.20 -15.69
CA VAL A 348 40.39 33.25 -16.87
C VAL A 348 40.07 32.11 -17.84
N GLU A 349 39.71 30.94 -17.31
CA GLU A 349 39.32 29.77 -18.10
C GLU A 349 37.88 29.86 -18.63
N TYR A 350 37.05 30.75 -18.08
CA TYR A 350 35.63 30.83 -18.42
C TYR A 350 35.38 31.57 -19.75
N THR A 351 34.83 30.85 -20.73
CA THR A 351 34.52 31.37 -22.08
C THR A 351 33.03 31.33 -22.43
N GLY A 352 32.18 30.96 -21.47
CA GLY A 352 30.77 30.60 -21.69
C GLY A 352 29.76 31.73 -21.87
N GLY A 353 30.18 33.00 -21.74
CA GLY A 353 29.27 34.16 -21.81
C GLY A 353 28.37 34.32 -20.57
N PHE A 354 27.44 35.28 -20.62
CA PHE A 354 26.47 35.54 -19.55
C PHE A 354 25.02 35.43 -20.08
N PRO A 355 24.04 35.04 -19.25
CA PRO A 355 24.16 34.72 -17.82
C PRO A 355 24.97 33.44 -17.56
N ALA A 356 25.71 33.43 -16.45
CA ALA A 356 26.49 32.28 -15.99
C ALA A 356 25.92 31.75 -14.66
N ALA A 357 26.27 30.53 -14.29
CA ALA A 357 26.03 29.98 -12.97
C ALA A 357 27.37 29.73 -12.26
N ILE A 358 27.49 30.21 -11.03
CA ILE A 358 28.60 29.87 -10.13
C ILE A 358 28.09 28.93 -9.04
N GLU A 359 28.81 27.83 -8.86
CA GLU A 359 28.45 26.75 -7.93
C GLU A 359 29.64 26.37 -7.05
N LEU A 360 29.38 25.99 -5.80
CA LEU A 360 30.41 25.36 -4.97
C LEU A 360 30.83 24.01 -5.58
N ARG A 361 32.14 23.78 -5.64
CA ARG A 361 32.70 22.53 -6.19
C ARG A 361 32.48 21.33 -5.27
N ASP A 362 32.52 21.57 -3.96
CA ASP A 362 32.29 20.56 -2.92
C ASP A 362 30.79 20.46 -2.61
N GLU A 363 30.19 19.30 -2.86
CA GLU A 363 28.75 19.09 -2.65
C GLU A 363 28.33 19.09 -1.16
N ASN A 364 29.26 18.93 -0.21
CA ASN A 364 28.94 18.89 1.23
C ASN A 364 28.41 20.21 1.80
N LYS A 365 28.60 21.34 1.09
CA LYS A 365 28.26 22.68 1.60
C LYS A 365 26.88 23.18 1.14
N GLY A 366 26.05 22.32 0.57
CA GLY A 366 24.73 22.68 0.05
C GLY A 366 24.77 23.19 -1.39
N VAL A 367 23.65 23.04 -2.09
CA VAL A 367 23.51 23.45 -3.51
C VAL A 367 23.31 24.96 -3.57
N TYR A 368 24.41 25.71 -3.47
CA TYR A 368 24.43 27.12 -3.81
C TYR A 368 24.81 27.27 -5.27
N SER A 369 23.80 27.32 -6.14
CA SER A 369 23.95 27.74 -7.54
C SER A 369 23.43 29.15 -7.68
N TYR A 370 24.30 30.09 -8.04
CA TYR A 370 23.93 31.49 -8.24
C TYR A 370 24.01 31.82 -9.71
N ARG A 371 22.89 32.28 -10.25
CA ARG A 371 22.86 32.93 -11.56
C ARG A 371 23.49 34.32 -11.43
N VAL A 372 24.41 34.62 -12.33
CA VAL A 372 25.09 35.91 -12.44
C VAL A 372 24.90 36.47 -13.84
N GLU A 373 24.56 37.74 -13.94
CA GLU A 373 24.26 38.40 -15.21
C GLU A 373 25.49 39.02 -15.88
N ASN A 374 26.57 39.21 -15.13
CA ASN A 374 27.77 39.89 -15.62
C ASN A 374 29.01 39.53 -14.79
N GLU A 375 30.18 39.93 -15.30
CA GLU A 375 31.48 39.64 -14.68
C GLU A 375 31.63 40.24 -13.28
N LYS A 376 31.02 41.39 -12.99
CA LYS A 376 31.11 42.02 -11.66
C LYS A 376 30.41 41.19 -10.60
N GLU A 377 29.22 40.68 -10.90
CA GLU A 377 28.49 39.75 -10.03
C GLU A 377 29.27 38.44 -9.84
N LEU A 378 29.85 37.91 -10.91
CA LEU A 378 30.67 36.71 -10.84
C LEU A 378 31.90 36.91 -9.93
N GLN A 379 32.63 38.02 -10.07
CA GLN A 379 33.76 38.35 -9.21
C GLN A 379 33.37 38.45 -7.73
N TYR A 380 32.19 39.01 -7.43
CA TYR A 380 31.67 39.09 -6.06
C TYR A 380 31.57 37.70 -5.40
N TYR A 381 31.06 36.69 -6.12
CA TYR A 381 30.97 35.33 -5.60
C TYR A 381 32.31 34.61 -5.56
N ILE A 382 33.18 34.82 -6.56
CA ILE A 382 34.54 34.26 -6.58
C ILE A 382 35.34 34.69 -5.36
N MET A 383 35.22 35.94 -4.92
CA MET A 383 35.90 36.43 -3.71
C MET A 383 35.39 35.79 -2.41
N ARG A 384 34.21 35.18 -2.44
CA ARG A 384 33.55 34.59 -1.27
C ARG A 384 33.73 33.08 -1.19
N PHE A 385 34.02 32.42 -2.31
CA PHE A 385 34.14 30.98 -2.40
C PHE A 385 35.58 30.56 -2.70
N GLU A 386 36.12 29.69 -1.85
CA GLU A 386 37.49 29.16 -2.01
C GLU A 386 37.60 28.12 -3.13
N LYS A 387 36.54 27.33 -3.36
CA LYS A 387 36.44 26.30 -4.41
C LYS A 387 35.08 26.36 -5.09
N TYR A 388 35.05 26.69 -6.38
CA TYR A 388 33.84 26.87 -7.16
C TYR A 388 34.01 26.34 -8.59
N LEU A 389 32.89 26.26 -9.31
CA LEU A 389 32.82 26.01 -10.74
C LEU A 389 31.96 27.10 -11.38
N ILE A 390 32.40 27.58 -12.53
CA ILE A 390 31.66 28.53 -13.38
C ILE A 390 31.19 27.79 -14.62
N ARG A 391 29.93 27.94 -14.98
CA ARG A 391 29.34 27.36 -16.20
C ARG A 391 28.36 28.32 -16.86
N PRO A 392 28.09 28.19 -18.17
CA PRO A 392 26.95 28.86 -18.78
C PRO A 392 25.65 28.53 -18.03
N PHE A 393 24.78 29.53 -17.86
CA PHE A 393 23.45 29.31 -17.32
C PHE A 393 22.58 28.64 -18.39
N VAL A 394 22.03 27.47 -18.07
CA VAL A 394 21.11 26.76 -18.97
C VAL A 394 19.70 27.20 -18.64
N ASN A 395 19.05 27.90 -19.57
CA ASN A 395 17.64 28.26 -19.40
C ASN A 395 16.77 27.05 -19.78
N GLY A 396 16.10 26.47 -18.79
CA GLY A 396 15.42 25.20 -18.97
C GLY A 396 14.55 24.82 -17.80
N THR A 397 13.84 23.71 -17.99
CA THR A 397 13.03 23.08 -16.95
C THR A 397 13.92 22.18 -16.09
N GLU A 398 13.84 22.32 -14.76
CA GLU A 398 14.59 21.48 -13.81
C GLU A 398 13.90 20.13 -13.58
N TYR A 399 14.69 19.07 -13.59
CA TYR A 399 14.29 17.71 -13.25
C TYR A 399 15.23 17.15 -12.18
N GLU A 400 14.64 16.36 -11.26
CA GLU A 400 15.36 15.49 -10.36
C GLU A 400 14.98 14.04 -10.70
N ILE A 401 15.96 13.18 -10.90
CA ILE A 401 15.75 11.76 -11.20
C ILE A 401 16.17 10.95 -9.99
N ASP A 402 15.21 10.29 -9.36
CA ASP A 402 15.46 9.34 -8.28
C ASP A 402 15.75 7.97 -8.88
N VAL A 403 16.92 7.43 -8.56
CA VAL A 403 17.35 6.10 -8.96
C VAL A 403 17.50 5.24 -7.71
N PHE A 404 17.07 3.98 -7.81
CA PHE A 404 17.30 3.00 -6.76
C PHE A 404 17.85 1.71 -7.35
N CYS A 405 19.01 1.28 -6.84
CA CYS A 405 19.70 0.07 -7.28
C CYS A 405 19.79 -0.95 -6.15
N ASP A 406 19.95 -2.22 -6.52
CA ASP A 406 20.21 -3.29 -5.56
C ASP A 406 21.64 -3.24 -4.98
N PHE A 407 22.00 -4.24 -4.17
CA PHE A 407 23.33 -4.35 -3.56
C PHE A 407 24.45 -4.72 -4.54
N GLU A 408 24.12 -5.10 -5.78
CA GLU A 408 25.07 -5.45 -6.84
C GLU A 408 25.23 -4.31 -7.87
N GLY A 409 24.39 -3.28 -7.75
CA GLY A 409 24.39 -2.09 -8.60
C GLY A 409 23.49 -2.20 -9.83
N LYS A 410 22.54 -3.14 -9.83
CA LYS A 410 21.52 -3.26 -10.88
C LYS A 410 20.38 -2.28 -10.59
N PRO A 411 19.92 -1.50 -11.59
CA PRO A 411 18.79 -0.59 -11.40
C PRO A 411 17.48 -1.36 -11.16
N ILE A 412 16.75 -0.92 -10.14
CA ILE A 412 15.37 -1.36 -9.86
C ILE A 412 14.40 -0.27 -10.34
N TYR A 413 14.65 0.98 -9.96
CA TYR A 413 13.79 2.12 -10.30
C TYR A 413 14.61 3.29 -10.86
N ILE A 414 14.04 3.99 -11.84
CA ILE A 414 14.54 5.27 -12.40
C ILE A 414 13.31 6.14 -12.58
N THR A 415 13.19 7.21 -11.79
CA THR A 415 11.97 8.02 -11.71
C THR A 415 12.29 9.50 -11.90
N PRO A 416 12.15 10.03 -13.13
CA PRO A 416 12.26 11.46 -13.38
C PRO A 416 11.09 12.22 -12.74
N LYS A 417 11.39 13.37 -12.14
CA LYS A 417 10.41 14.31 -11.59
C LYS A 417 10.73 15.72 -12.07
N ARG A 418 9.76 16.39 -12.67
CA ARG A 418 9.86 17.80 -13.05
C ARG A 418 9.55 18.70 -11.85
N ARG A 419 10.35 19.74 -11.63
CA ARG A 419 10.03 20.81 -10.69
C ARG A 419 9.11 21.83 -11.36
N GLU A 420 7.95 22.08 -10.76
CA GLU A 420 6.98 23.06 -11.28
C GLU A 420 7.26 24.44 -10.69
N THR A 421 7.31 25.48 -11.53
CA THR A 421 7.46 26.87 -11.08
C THR A 421 6.12 27.38 -10.56
N VAL A 422 6.07 27.84 -9.30
CA VAL A 422 4.85 28.43 -8.72
C VAL A 422 4.99 29.95 -8.74
N GLN A 423 4.08 30.66 -9.42
CA GLN A 423 4.14 32.12 -9.53
C GLN A 423 3.95 32.86 -8.20
N GLU A 424 3.39 32.24 -7.16
CA GLU A 424 3.29 32.84 -5.82
C GLU A 424 3.28 31.74 -4.72
N LYS A 425 4.21 31.86 -3.74
CA LYS A 425 4.34 31.14 -2.45
C LYS A 425 4.93 29.72 -2.40
N GLU A 426 6.18 29.68 -1.92
CA GLU A 426 6.91 28.78 -1.00
C GLU A 426 6.79 27.24 -1.05
N VAL A 427 5.79 26.62 -1.68
CA VAL A 427 5.66 25.15 -1.66
C VAL A 427 6.22 24.55 -2.95
N ALA A 428 7.32 23.80 -2.84
CA ALA A 428 7.87 23.04 -3.96
C ALA A 428 6.83 22.02 -4.46
N ARG A 429 6.52 22.08 -5.76
CA ARG A 429 5.66 21.13 -6.45
C ARG A 429 6.47 20.32 -7.44
N TYR A 430 6.25 19.02 -7.46
CA TYR A 430 6.89 18.12 -8.39
C TYR A 430 5.86 17.31 -9.15
N ARG A 431 6.12 17.11 -10.44
CA ARG A 431 5.34 16.24 -11.30
C ARG A 431 6.20 15.05 -11.69
N VAL A 432 5.76 13.84 -11.37
CA VAL A 432 6.42 12.61 -11.84
C VAL A 432 6.22 12.50 -13.34
N VAL A 433 7.30 12.17 -14.06
CA VAL A 433 7.29 12.10 -15.54
C VAL A 433 8.07 10.88 -16.02
N GLN A 434 7.47 10.09 -16.91
CA GLN A 434 8.12 8.93 -17.55
C GLN A 434 8.85 9.33 -18.86
N ASP A 435 9.78 10.29 -18.79
CA ASP A 435 10.58 10.72 -19.96
C ASP A 435 11.56 9.62 -20.39
N ALA A 436 11.23 8.94 -21.50
CA ALA A 436 11.99 7.80 -22.02
C ALA A 436 13.44 8.13 -22.41
N MET A 437 13.72 9.38 -22.84
CA MET A 437 15.08 9.78 -23.20
C MET A 437 15.93 9.93 -21.94
N MET A 438 15.41 10.61 -20.92
CA MET A 438 16.11 10.74 -19.63
C MET A 438 16.38 9.39 -18.99
N ILE A 439 15.40 8.47 -19.01
CA ILE A 439 15.57 7.12 -18.48
C ILE A 439 16.71 6.38 -19.20
N LYS A 440 16.75 6.47 -20.53
CA LYS A 440 17.80 5.83 -21.35
C LYS A 440 19.18 6.44 -21.07
N GLU A 441 19.28 7.76 -20.96
CA GLU A 441 20.53 8.46 -20.62
C GLU A 441 21.01 8.06 -19.22
N VAL A 442 20.10 7.93 -18.25
CA VAL A 442 20.43 7.45 -16.90
C VAL A 442 20.86 5.99 -16.91
N GLN A 443 20.26 5.12 -17.72
CA GLN A 443 20.73 3.74 -17.85
C GLN A 443 22.20 3.67 -18.29
N ALA A 444 22.64 4.55 -19.19
CA ALA A 444 24.04 4.64 -19.61
C ALA A 444 24.99 5.06 -18.47
N ILE A 445 24.52 5.91 -17.54
CA ILE A 445 25.27 6.26 -16.31
C ILE A 445 25.45 5.01 -15.44
N LEU A 446 24.40 4.20 -15.30
CA LEU A 446 24.38 3.09 -14.34
C LEU A 446 25.18 1.86 -14.80
N GLU A 447 25.37 1.67 -16.11
CA GLU A 447 26.12 0.53 -16.68
C GLU A 447 27.54 0.40 -16.10
N GLU A 448 28.25 1.51 -15.97
CA GLU A 448 29.60 1.55 -15.43
C GLU A 448 29.62 1.91 -13.93
N LEU A 449 28.75 2.83 -13.48
CA LEU A 449 28.78 3.35 -12.10
C LEU A 449 28.45 2.29 -11.05
N LYS A 450 27.47 1.41 -11.35
CA LYS A 450 26.96 0.36 -10.45
C LYS A 450 26.75 0.84 -9.00
N PRO A 451 25.96 1.91 -8.78
CA PRO A 451 25.72 2.47 -7.45
C PRO A 451 24.89 1.50 -6.61
N VAL A 452 25.04 1.53 -5.28
CA VAL A 452 24.23 0.72 -4.35
C VAL A 452 23.20 1.60 -3.67
N GLY A 453 21.94 1.16 -3.67
CA GLY A 453 20.84 1.86 -3.03
C GLY A 453 20.44 3.14 -3.77
N PRO A 454 20.12 4.24 -3.06
CA PRO A 454 19.62 5.47 -3.68
C PRO A 454 20.70 6.28 -4.39
N LEU A 455 20.35 6.86 -5.54
CA LEU A 455 21.14 7.83 -6.28
C LEU A 455 20.19 8.89 -6.84
N THR A 456 20.50 10.17 -6.61
CA THR A 456 19.71 11.31 -7.08
C THR A 456 20.50 12.06 -8.17
N ILE A 457 19.91 12.26 -9.35
CA ILE A 457 20.56 12.94 -10.48
C ILE A 457 19.79 14.21 -10.85
N GLY A 458 20.50 15.34 -10.98
CA GLY A 458 19.92 16.62 -11.41
C GLY A 458 20.07 16.82 -12.92
N VAL A 459 18.99 17.22 -13.59
CA VAL A 459 18.95 17.49 -15.03
C VAL A 459 18.24 18.80 -15.32
N VAL A 460 18.72 19.57 -16.29
CA VAL A 460 18.04 20.75 -16.83
C VAL A 460 17.75 20.50 -18.31
N LYS A 461 16.47 20.47 -18.67
CA LYS A 461 16.03 20.34 -20.07
C LYS A 461 15.95 21.72 -20.71
N GLU A 462 16.88 22.01 -21.60
CA GLU A 462 17.02 23.33 -22.24
C GLU A 462 15.83 23.62 -23.17
N GLU A 463 15.24 24.81 -23.07
CA GLU A 463 14.04 25.17 -23.84
C GLU A 463 14.29 25.28 -25.36
N ALA A 464 15.46 25.79 -25.76
CA ALA A 464 15.75 26.09 -27.16
C ALA A 464 16.08 24.85 -27.99
N THR A 465 16.84 23.91 -27.41
CA THR A 465 17.32 22.70 -28.11
C THR A 465 16.55 21.45 -27.73
N GLY A 466 15.94 21.43 -26.54
CA GLY A 466 15.35 20.24 -25.94
C GLY A 466 16.36 19.27 -25.32
N TYR A 467 17.66 19.60 -25.29
CA TYR A 467 18.69 18.74 -24.73
C TYR A 467 18.62 18.67 -23.20
N ASN A 468 18.95 17.48 -22.67
CA ASN A 468 19.03 17.20 -21.24
C ASN A 468 20.46 17.46 -20.74
N TYR A 469 20.67 18.57 -20.02
CA TYR A 469 21.96 18.87 -19.41
C TYR A 469 22.02 18.28 -18.00
N PHE A 470 22.93 17.34 -17.78
CA PHE A 470 23.16 16.73 -16.47
C PHE A 470 24.01 17.66 -15.61
N VAL A 471 23.53 17.99 -14.40
CA VAL A 471 24.08 19.08 -13.57
C VAL A 471 24.54 18.65 -12.17
N GLY A 472 24.23 17.43 -11.73
CA GLY A 472 24.71 16.92 -10.44
C GLY A 472 24.28 15.49 -10.13
N MET A 473 24.93 14.86 -9.15
CA MET A 473 24.67 13.47 -8.76
C MET A 473 25.02 13.21 -7.29
N ARG A 474 24.08 12.67 -6.51
CA ARG A 474 24.23 12.41 -5.07
C ARG A 474 23.87 10.96 -4.72
N PRO A 475 24.72 10.19 -4.02
CA PRO A 475 24.49 8.77 -3.74
C PRO A 475 23.68 8.54 -2.45
N LEU A 476 22.59 9.30 -2.28
CA LEU A 476 21.73 9.29 -1.10
C LEU A 476 20.28 9.56 -1.51
N PHE A 477 19.34 9.27 -0.61
CA PHE A 477 17.95 9.69 -0.77
C PHE A 477 17.87 11.22 -0.77
N SER A 478 17.28 11.79 -1.81
CA SER A 478 16.88 13.19 -1.78
C SER A 478 15.78 13.41 -0.73
N VAL A 479 15.63 14.65 -0.28
CA VAL A 479 14.54 15.01 0.65
C VAL A 479 13.16 14.83 -0.03
N ASP A 480 13.14 14.79 -1.37
CA ASP A 480 11.93 14.66 -2.18
C ASP A 480 11.75 13.24 -2.74
N ALA A 481 12.59 12.28 -2.33
CA ALA A 481 12.45 10.86 -2.68
C ALA A 481 11.08 10.25 -2.31
N PRO A 482 10.39 10.65 -1.22
CA PRO A 482 9.04 10.18 -0.93
C PRO A 482 8.03 10.37 -2.06
N ILE A 483 8.26 11.35 -2.95
CA ILE A 483 7.40 11.60 -4.12
C ILE A 483 7.44 10.41 -5.09
N SER A 484 8.65 9.96 -5.47
CA SER A 484 8.83 8.79 -6.35
C SER A 484 8.30 7.52 -5.71
N ILE A 485 8.53 7.36 -4.40
CA ILE A 485 8.04 6.21 -3.62
C ILE A 485 6.50 6.15 -3.63
N LYS A 486 5.83 7.28 -3.33
CA LYS A 486 4.36 7.36 -3.32
C LYS A 486 3.74 7.23 -4.70
N ALA A 487 4.48 7.57 -5.75
CA ALA A 487 4.05 7.35 -7.13
C ALA A 487 4.15 5.88 -7.57
N GLY A 488 4.82 5.02 -6.81
CA GLY A 488 4.88 3.57 -7.07
C GLY A 488 6.30 2.99 -7.18
N ALA A 489 7.32 3.83 -7.35
CA ALA A 489 8.73 3.42 -7.32
C ALA A 489 9.21 3.20 -5.87
N ASP A 490 8.63 2.19 -5.21
CA ASP A 490 8.76 1.95 -3.77
C ASP A 490 10.13 1.35 -3.40
N SER A 491 11.13 2.23 -3.29
CA SER A 491 12.51 1.88 -2.90
C SER A 491 12.62 1.27 -1.50
N PRO A 492 11.89 1.73 -0.45
CA PRO A 492 11.87 1.03 0.84
C PRO A 492 11.35 -0.40 0.72
N GLN A 493 10.28 -0.65 -0.03
CA GLN A 493 9.77 -2.00 -0.23
C GLN A 493 10.79 -2.88 -0.95
N ALA A 494 11.47 -2.36 -1.97
CA ALA A 494 12.57 -3.07 -2.63
C ALA A 494 13.71 -3.39 -1.65
N ALA A 495 14.14 -2.42 -0.84
CA ALA A 495 15.18 -2.60 0.18
C ALA A 495 14.80 -3.73 1.15
N LEU A 496 13.59 -3.70 1.69
CA LEU A 496 13.09 -4.71 2.63
C LEU A 496 12.97 -6.09 1.96
N LYS A 497 12.42 -6.19 0.74
CA LYS A 497 12.35 -7.45 -0.02
C LYS A 497 13.74 -8.08 -0.22
N MET A 498 14.76 -7.28 -0.52
CA MET A 498 16.14 -7.75 -0.66
C MET A 498 16.72 -8.30 0.65
N MET A 499 16.29 -7.80 1.81
CA MET A 499 16.68 -8.38 3.12
C MET A 499 16.18 -9.80 3.33
N PHE A 500 15.15 -10.22 2.58
CA PHE A 500 14.63 -11.59 2.54
C PHE A 500 15.18 -12.41 1.37
N GLY A 501 16.21 -11.93 0.69
CA GLY A 501 16.86 -12.63 -0.42
C GLY A 501 16.09 -12.58 -1.74
N ALA A 502 15.10 -11.71 -1.89
CA ALA A 502 14.45 -11.53 -3.17
C ALA A 502 15.37 -10.83 -4.18
N THR A 503 15.38 -11.36 -5.40
CA THR A 503 15.97 -10.71 -6.56
C THR A 503 14.99 -9.69 -7.12
N MET A 504 15.49 -8.51 -7.46
CA MET A 504 14.69 -7.44 -8.04
C MET A 504 15.10 -7.21 -9.50
N ASP A 505 14.12 -7.12 -10.38
CA ASP A 505 14.32 -6.71 -11.78
C ASP A 505 14.01 -5.24 -11.94
N TYR A 506 14.57 -4.65 -13.00
CA TYR A 506 14.25 -3.28 -13.39
C TYR A 506 12.76 -3.19 -13.71
N GLN A 507 12.06 -2.28 -13.03
CA GLN A 507 10.63 -2.07 -13.24
C GLN A 507 10.43 -0.82 -14.09
N GLN A 508 10.23 -1.03 -15.38
CA GLN A 508 9.89 0.05 -16.30
C GLN A 508 8.52 0.63 -15.92
N ASN A 509 8.41 1.96 -15.85
CA ASN A 509 7.19 2.67 -15.45
C ASN A 509 6.66 2.25 -14.07
N ALA A 510 7.56 1.99 -13.11
CA ALA A 510 7.18 1.65 -11.74
C ALA A 510 6.39 2.75 -11.04
N ALA A 511 6.67 4.02 -11.39
CA ALA A 511 5.93 5.17 -10.89
C ALA A 511 4.84 5.59 -11.89
N ASP A 512 3.65 5.89 -11.38
CA ASP A 512 2.53 6.43 -12.14
C ASP A 512 2.91 7.79 -12.75
N ASP A 513 2.67 7.93 -14.05
CA ASP A 513 3.01 9.12 -14.82
C ASP A 513 2.03 10.28 -14.55
N ASP A 514 2.51 11.51 -14.74
CA ASP A 514 1.74 12.76 -14.64
C ASP A 514 1.12 13.06 -13.26
N LEU A 515 1.62 12.41 -12.19
CA LEU A 515 1.18 12.70 -10.82
C LEU A 515 1.84 13.99 -10.29
N LEU A 516 0.99 14.93 -9.84
CA LEU A 516 1.43 16.17 -9.21
C LEU A 516 1.41 16.05 -7.68
N PHE A 517 2.56 16.28 -7.06
CA PHE A 517 2.73 16.28 -5.62
C PHE A 517 3.08 17.67 -5.10
N SER A 518 2.49 18.02 -3.96
CA SER A 518 2.83 19.20 -3.18
C SER A 518 3.26 18.72 -1.81
N ARG A 519 4.47 19.09 -1.39
CA ARG A 519 4.99 18.68 -0.08
C ARG A 519 4.44 19.59 1.02
N VAL A 520 4.08 19.00 2.16
CA VAL A 520 3.62 19.75 3.33
C VAL A 520 4.46 19.29 4.52
N GLU A 521 5.05 20.24 5.24
CA GLU A 521 5.75 19.94 6.49
C GLU A 521 4.72 19.63 7.58
N ARG A 522 4.92 18.52 8.28
CA ARG A 522 4.13 18.15 9.46
C ARG A 522 4.89 18.55 10.72
N THR A 523 4.21 19.21 11.64
CA THR A 523 4.74 19.52 12.97
C THR A 523 4.69 18.27 13.84
N ILE A 524 5.78 17.98 14.54
CA ILE A 524 5.84 16.91 15.54
C ILE A 524 5.98 17.56 16.91
N GLN A 525 5.17 17.14 17.88
CA GLN A 525 5.29 17.58 19.26
C GLN A 525 6.46 16.84 19.95
N ILE A 526 7.40 17.58 20.53
CA ILE A 526 8.57 17.04 21.25
C ILE A 526 8.26 17.07 22.75
N LYS A 527 8.48 15.95 23.45
CA LYS A 527 8.13 15.77 24.87
C LYS A 527 9.19 16.35 25.83
N GLN A 528 8.74 16.85 26.99
CA GLN A 528 9.51 16.91 28.24
C GLN A 528 8.80 15.99 29.26
N ASN A 529 9.46 14.89 29.65
CA ASN A 529 9.16 13.96 30.75
C ASN A 529 7.71 13.86 31.27
N ILE A 530 6.94 12.89 30.75
CA ILE A 530 5.77 12.30 31.42
C ILE A 530 5.73 10.82 31.03
N ASP A 531 6.68 10.02 31.50
CA ASP A 531 6.84 8.62 31.08
C ASP A 531 6.16 7.61 32.01
N GLU A 532 5.37 8.07 32.97
CA GLU A 532 4.66 7.17 33.89
C GLU A 532 3.29 6.79 33.31
N VAL A 533 3.11 5.48 33.07
CA VAL A 533 1.78 4.86 32.92
C VAL A 533 1.40 4.32 34.29
N HIS A 534 0.22 4.68 34.78
CA HIS A 534 -0.25 4.30 36.11
C HIS A 534 -1.13 3.04 36.03
N PRO A 535 -0.68 1.87 36.51
CA PRO A 535 -1.48 0.65 36.46
C PRO A 535 -2.61 0.66 37.50
N PHE A 536 -3.75 0.05 37.18
CA PHE A 536 -4.83 -0.24 38.11
C PHE A 536 -5.54 -1.55 37.76
N GLU A 537 -6.11 -2.22 38.76
CA GLU A 537 -6.73 -3.55 38.61
C GLU A 537 -8.27 -3.49 38.65
N SER A 538 -8.83 -2.41 39.21
CA SER A 538 -10.29 -2.22 39.30
C SER A 538 -10.72 -0.84 38.83
N PHE A 539 -11.74 -0.78 37.97
CA PHE A 539 -12.35 0.48 37.52
C PHE A 539 -12.88 1.36 38.68
N ASN A 540 -13.15 0.77 39.84
CA ASN A 540 -13.54 1.53 41.04
C ASN A 540 -12.42 2.39 41.64
N GLU A 541 -11.16 2.05 41.35
CA GLU A 541 -9.97 2.77 41.87
C GLU A 541 -9.64 4.00 41.01
N LEU A 542 -9.91 3.92 39.70
CA LEU A 542 -9.55 4.94 38.73
C LEU A 542 -10.01 6.36 39.14
N PRO A 543 -11.26 6.61 39.59
CA PRO A 543 -11.70 7.94 39.98
C PRO A 543 -10.89 8.57 41.12
N GLU A 544 -10.28 7.77 42.01
CA GLU A 544 -9.46 8.25 43.13
C GLU A 544 -8.02 8.52 42.71
N GLN A 545 -7.52 7.81 41.69
CA GLN A 545 -6.16 7.97 41.17
C GLN A 545 -6.00 9.14 40.19
N LEU A 546 -7.11 9.66 39.64
CA LEU A 546 -7.08 10.80 38.73
C LEU A 546 -6.67 12.09 39.45
N GLY A 547 -5.68 12.78 38.89
CA GLY A 547 -5.24 14.09 39.40
C GLY A 547 -6.33 15.15 39.33
N SER A 548 -6.24 16.17 40.20
CA SER A 548 -7.18 17.30 40.27
C SER A 548 -7.29 18.11 38.97
N GLU A 549 -6.26 18.05 38.14
CA GLU A 549 -6.16 18.80 36.88
C GLU A 549 -6.89 18.13 35.71
N ILE A 550 -7.35 16.88 35.88
CA ILE A 550 -8.00 16.11 34.81
C ILE A 550 -9.46 16.54 34.65
N GLU A 551 -9.82 16.88 33.43
CA GLU A 551 -11.17 17.33 33.04
C GLU A 551 -11.88 16.32 32.12
N ALA A 552 -11.12 15.43 31.46
CA ALA A 552 -11.68 14.37 30.61
C ALA A 552 -10.91 13.06 30.73
N VAL A 553 -11.63 11.94 30.58
CA VAL A 553 -11.05 10.60 30.50
C VAL A 553 -11.45 9.95 29.18
N VAL A 554 -10.46 9.58 28.39
CA VAL A 554 -10.61 8.90 27.11
C VAL A 554 -10.26 7.43 27.31
N PHE A 555 -11.18 6.53 26.98
CA PHE A 555 -11.00 5.09 27.11
C PHE A 555 -10.75 4.48 25.74
N ASP A 556 -9.81 3.54 25.67
CA ASP A 556 -9.83 2.55 24.61
C ASP A 556 -11.08 1.67 24.76
N LEU A 557 -11.62 1.19 23.64
CA LEU A 557 -12.78 0.31 23.66
C LEU A 557 -12.39 -1.15 23.84
N ASP A 558 -11.59 -1.64 22.90
CA ASP A 558 -11.22 -3.05 22.79
C ASP A 558 -10.23 -3.43 23.90
N ASP A 559 -10.38 -4.61 24.48
CA ASP A 559 -9.53 -5.13 25.58
C ASP A 559 -9.54 -4.35 26.91
N THR A 560 -10.20 -3.18 26.93
CA THR A 560 -10.23 -2.26 28.08
C THR A 560 -11.60 -2.21 28.77
N LEU A 561 -12.70 -2.01 28.03
CA LEU A 561 -14.03 -1.81 28.63
C LEU A 561 -14.87 -3.09 28.74
N TYR A 562 -14.53 -4.13 28.00
CA TYR A 562 -15.27 -5.39 27.94
C TYR A 562 -14.33 -6.56 27.59
N SER A 563 -14.80 -7.80 27.81
CA SER A 563 -14.02 -9.00 27.46
C SER A 563 -13.99 -9.25 25.96
N GLN A 564 -12.82 -9.04 25.34
CA GLN A 564 -12.59 -9.39 23.94
C GLN A 564 -12.78 -10.90 23.71
N LYS A 565 -12.43 -11.73 24.70
CA LYS A 565 -12.68 -13.18 24.65
C LYS A 565 -14.17 -13.52 24.56
N GLU A 566 -15.02 -12.82 25.30
CA GLU A 566 -16.47 -13.00 25.20
C GLU A 566 -17.04 -12.48 23.89
N TYR A 567 -16.55 -11.35 23.38
CA TYR A 567 -16.90 -10.85 22.05
C TYR A 567 -16.58 -11.90 20.97
N MET A 568 -15.34 -12.38 20.95
CA MET A 568 -14.89 -13.43 20.05
C MET A 568 -15.79 -14.67 20.16
N ARG A 569 -16.08 -15.13 21.38
CA ARG A 569 -16.96 -16.29 21.61
C ARG A 569 -18.40 -16.03 21.15
N SER A 570 -18.93 -14.82 21.32
CA SER A 570 -20.29 -14.48 20.88
C SER A 570 -20.41 -14.57 19.36
N ALA A 571 -19.43 -14.04 18.62
CA ALA A 571 -19.34 -14.14 17.18
C ALA A 571 -19.20 -15.60 16.72
N LEU A 572 -18.30 -16.37 17.34
CA LEU A 572 -18.09 -17.79 17.02
C LEU A 572 -19.33 -18.65 17.29
N ARG A 573 -20.22 -18.23 18.20
CA ARG A 573 -21.49 -18.92 18.43
C ARG A 573 -22.43 -18.75 17.25
N GLU A 574 -22.60 -17.53 16.75
CA GLU A 574 -23.41 -17.25 15.56
C GLU A 574 -22.84 -17.97 14.33
N VAL A 575 -21.51 -17.97 14.18
CA VAL A 575 -20.83 -18.74 13.13
C VAL A 575 -21.06 -20.25 13.27
N ALA A 576 -21.05 -20.78 14.50
CA ALA A 576 -21.30 -22.20 14.72
C ALA A 576 -22.75 -22.60 14.38
N GLU A 577 -23.71 -21.71 14.61
CA GLU A 577 -25.12 -21.91 14.22
C GLU A 577 -25.28 -21.93 12.69
N HIS A 578 -24.44 -21.17 11.97
CA HIS A 578 -24.35 -21.22 10.51
C HIS A 578 -23.62 -22.46 9.97
N LEU A 579 -23.00 -23.27 10.84
CA LEU A 579 -22.28 -24.50 10.49
C LEU A 579 -22.86 -25.75 11.19
N PRO A 580 -24.17 -26.06 11.02
CA PRO A 580 -24.81 -27.19 11.72
C PRO A 580 -24.23 -28.56 11.32
N GLN A 581 -23.61 -28.65 10.15
CA GLN A 581 -22.94 -29.86 9.64
C GLN A 581 -21.65 -30.19 10.41
N VAL A 582 -21.04 -29.22 11.10
CA VAL A 582 -19.79 -29.43 11.83
C VAL A 582 -20.10 -29.82 13.27
N ARG A 583 -19.79 -31.07 13.63
CA ARG A 583 -20.03 -31.56 14.99
C ARG A 583 -19.16 -30.79 16.00
N ASN A 584 -19.80 -30.31 17.08
CA ASN A 584 -19.17 -29.52 18.14
C ASN A 584 -18.42 -28.27 17.61
N CYS A 585 -18.91 -27.64 16.54
CA CYS A 585 -18.25 -26.53 15.85
C CYS A 585 -17.80 -25.41 16.80
N TYR A 586 -18.72 -24.89 17.62
CA TYR A 586 -18.45 -23.83 18.59
C TYR A 586 -17.28 -24.17 19.52
N ASN A 587 -17.32 -25.31 20.21
CA ASN A 587 -16.28 -25.70 21.17
C ASN A 587 -14.91 -25.88 20.50
N ARG A 588 -14.89 -26.34 19.24
CA ARG A 588 -13.67 -26.51 18.47
C ARG A 588 -13.09 -25.17 18.01
N MET A 589 -13.93 -24.21 17.64
CA MET A 589 -13.50 -22.85 17.32
C MET A 589 -12.97 -22.16 18.58
N CYS A 590 -13.65 -22.29 19.72
CA CYS A 590 -13.14 -21.78 21.01
C CYS A 590 -11.78 -22.39 21.38
N ALA A 591 -11.60 -23.70 21.20
CA ALA A 591 -10.32 -24.36 21.47
C ALA A 591 -9.20 -23.95 20.49
N ALA A 592 -9.55 -23.52 19.27
CA ALA A 592 -8.60 -22.97 18.30
C ALA A 592 -8.22 -21.53 18.68
N LEU A 593 -9.20 -20.73 19.11
CA LEU A 593 -8.98 -19.37 19.64
C LEU A 593 -8.01 -19.39 20.84
N GLU A 594 -8.22 -20.29 21.79
CA GLU A 594 -7.36 -20.45 22.98
C GLU A 594 -5.91 -20.90 22.63
N LYS A 595 -5.67 -21.33 21.39
CA LYS A 595 -4.34 -21.69 20.88
C LYS A 595 -3.71 -20.63 19.98
N GLY A 596 -4.36 -19.47 19.80
CA GLY A 596 -3.91 -18.45 18.84
C GLY A 596 -4.08 -18.85 17.37
N GLU A 597 -4.87 -19.88 17.07
CA GLU A 597 -5.22 -20.25 15.70
C GLU A 597 -6.39 -19.38 15.18
N MET A 598 -6.48 -19.16 13.86
CA MET A 598 -7.67 -18.55 13.25
C MET A 598 -8.87 -19.51 13.40
N PRO A 599 -9.86 -19.21 14.27
CA PRO A 599 -10.78 -20.24 14.77
C PRO A 599 -11.65 -20.90 13.69
N ILE A 600 -12.20 -20.06 12.80
CA ILE A 600 -13.10 -20.49 11.72
C ILE A 600 -12.31 -21.32 10.70
N GLU A 601 -11.18 -20.79 10.23
CA GLU A 601 -10.31 -21.49 9.27
C GLU A 601 -9.76 -22.82 9.82
N ALA A 602 -9.34 -22.83 11.09
CA ALA A 602 -8.81 -24.02 11.73
C ALA A 602 -9.84 -25.16 11.77
N VAL A 603 -11.11 -24.84 12.06
CA VAL A 603 -12.19 -25.82 12.07
C VAL A 603 -12.57 -26.28 10.67
N LEU A 604 -12.75 -25.34 9.73
CA LEU A 604 -13.07 -25.68 8.33
C LEU A 604 -11.98 -26.56 7.69
N LYS A 605 -10.71 -26.25 7.94
CA LYS A 605 -9.56 -27.04 7.46
C LYS A 605 -9.52 -28.44 8.08
N LYS A 606 -9.78 -28.58 9.39
CA LYS A 606 -9.82 -29.88 10.08
C LYS A 606 -10.97 -30.76 9.58
N GLU A 607 -12.10 -30.16 9.20
CA GLU A 607 -13.23 -30.85 8.57
C GLU A 607 -13.06 -31.08 7.06
N LYS A 608 -11.93 -30.64 6.47
CA LYS A 608 -11.67 -30.68 5.02
C LYS A 608 -12.74 -29.94 4.20
N ILE A 609 -13.36 -28.92 4.79
CA ILE A 609 -14.32 -28.02 4.15
C ILE A 609 -13.53 -26.89 3.48
N ASN A 610 -13.24 -27.04 2.19
CA ASN A 610 -12.53 -26.04 1.39
C ASN A 610 -13.55 -25.18 0.63
N SER A 611 -14.28 -24.32 1.35
CA SER A 611 -15.25 -23.38 0.78
C SER A 611 -14.90 -21.96 1.19
N GLU A 612 -14.36 -21.18 0.25
CA GLU A 612 -14.04 -19.76 0.46
C GLU A 612 -15.31 -18.91 0.66
N GLU A 613 -16.41 -19.31 0.03
CA GLU A 613 -17.72 -18.68 0.21
C GLU A 613 -18.22 -18.89 1.64
N LEU A 614 -18.16 -20.12 2.15
CA LEU A 614 -18.56 -20.42 3.52
C LEU A 614 -17.64 -19.75 4.54
N LEU A 615 -16.32 -19.74 4.30
CA LEU A 615 -15.38 -18.99 5.15
C LEU A 615 -15.74 -17.50 5.17
N ARG A 616 -16.04 -16.92 4.00
CA ARG A 616 -16.45 -15.52 3.90
C ARG A 616 -17.78 -15.25 4.58
N GLU A 617 -18.79 -16.09 4.39
CA GLU A 617 -20.07 -15.98 5.11
C GLU A 617 -19.85 -16.03 6.62
N CYS A 618 -19.05 -16.98 7.10
CA CYS A 618 -18.68 -17.06 8.50
C CYS A 618 -17.94 -15.80 8.98
N LEU A 619 -17.07 -15.20 8.16
CA LEU A 619 -16.37 -13.96 8.50
C LEU A 619 -17.29 -12.72 8.43
N ASP A 620 -18.24 -12.68 7.50
CA ASP A 620 -19.22 -11.60 7.39
C ASP A 620 -20.18 -11.68 8.59
N ILE A 621 -20.66 -12.87 8.96
CA ILE A 621 -21.39 -13.11 10.22
C ILE A 621 -20.54 -12.68 11.41
N PHE A 622 -19.27 -13.05 11.44
CA PHE A 622 -18.35 -12.64 12.50
C PHE A 622 -18.22 -11.11 12.59
N ILE A 623 -18.20 -10.38 11.49
CA ILE A 623 -18.06 -8.91 11.47
C ILE A 623 -19.38 -8.21 11.79
N GLU A 624 -20.50 -8.71 11.27
CA GLU A 624 -21.81 -8.08 11.31
C GLU A 624 -22.67 -8.53 12.50
N HIS A 625 -22.26 -9.57 13.24
CA HIS A 625 -23.03 -10.05 14.39
C HIS A 625 -23.26 -8.93 15.41
N TYR A 626 -24.40 -9.02 16.08
CA TYR A 626 -24.66 -8.21 17.27
C TYR A 626 -24.01 -8.91 18.48
N PRO A 627 -22.99 -8.31 19.11
CA PRO A 627 -22.21 -9.00 20.12
C PRO A 627 -22.99 -9.20 21.42
N LYS A 628 -22.78 -10.34 22.06
CA LYS A 628 -23.33 -10.68 23.39
C LYS A 628 -22.23 -10.46 24.43
N ILE A 629 -22.00 -9.20 24.76
CA ILE A 629 -20.95 -8.73 25.68
C ILE A 629 -21.52 -7.75 26.71
N GLU A 630 -20.85 -7.65 27.84
CA GLU A 630 -21.16 -6.71 28.91
C GLU A 630 -19.90 -5.92 29.30
N LEU A 631 -20.10 -4.74 29.88
CA LEU A 631 -19.00 -3.95 30.42
C LEU A 631 -18.38 -4.68 31.62
N TYR A 632 -17.07 -4.53 31.80
CA TYR A 632 -16.41 -5.09 32.97
C TYR A 632 -17.04 -4.59 34.29
N PRO A 633 -17.01 -5.40 35.37
CA PRO A 633 -17.49 -4.98 36.67
C PRO A 633 -16.83 -3.66 37.14
N GLY A 634 -17.64 -2.71 37.58
CA GLY A 634 -17.17 -1.41 38.07
C GLY A 634 -17.01 -0.33 36.99
N VAL A 635 -17.08 -0.65 35.69
CA VAL A 635 -17.01 0.38 34.63
C VAL A 635 -18.16 1.38 34.74
N VAL A 636 -19.38 0.89 34.96
CA VAL A 636 -20.56 1.76 35.08
C VAL A 636 -20.49 2.63 36.33
N GLU A 637 -20.04 2.07 37.46
CA GLU A 637 -19.80 2.80 38.70
C GLU A 637 -18.73 3.86 38.51
N CYS A 638 -17.62 3.50 37.86
CA CYS A 638 -16.55 4.42 37.49
C CYS A 638 -17.08 5.59 36.67
N PHE A 639 -17.81 5.33 35.58
CA PHE A 639 -18.42 6.39 34.77
C PHE A 639 -19.32 7.31 35.61
N ARG A 640 -20.15 6.75 36.51
CA ARG A 640 -20.99 7.57 37.40
C ARG A 640 -20.18 8.44 38.35
N GLU A 641 -19.10 7.92 38.93
CA GLU A 641 -18.23 8.69 39.83
C GLU A 641 -17.46 9.79 39.09
N LEU A 642 -16.93 9.51 37.89
CA LEU A 642 -16.29 10.51 37.04
C LEU A 642 -17.26 11.62 36.63
N ARG A 643 -18.53 11.27 36.33
CA ARG A 643 -19.59 12.24 36.07
C ARG A 643 -19.92 13.10 37.29
N LYS A 644 -19.94 12.54 38.50
CA LYS A 644 -20.11 13.34 39.74
C LYS A 644 -18.96 14.35 39.92
N LYS A 645 -17.76 13.99 39.48
CA LYS A 645 -16.59 14.89 39.40
C LYS A 645 -16.62 15.87 38.22
N LYS A 646 -17.71 15.88 37.43
CA LYS A 646 -17.93 16.74 36.25
C LYS A 646 -16.90 16.55 35.13
N MET A 647 -16.35 15.34 35.00
CA MET A 647 -15.43 15.00 33.92
C MET A 647 -16.20 14.63 32.65
N TYR A 648 -15.61 14.93 31.49
CA TYR A 648 -16.04 14.40 30.20
C TYR A 648 -15.53 12.98 30.01
N LEU A 649 -16.36 12.13 29.41
CA LEU A 649 -16.03 10.74 29.12
C LEU A 649 -16.03 10.53 27.62
N ALA A 650 -14.98 9.94 27.07
CA ALA A 650 -14.90 9.66 25.64
C ALA A 650 -14.32 8.28 25.37
N VAL A 651 -14.59 7.75 24.17
CA VAL A 651 -14.07 6.46 23.71
C VAL A 651 -13.36 6.64 22.37
N VAL A 652 -12.22 5.97 22.21
CA VAL A 652 -11.51 5.82 20.93
C VAL A 652 -11.44 4.33 20.59
N THR A 653 -11.62 3.99 19.32
CA THR A 653 -11.51 2.59 18.87
C THR A 653 -11.06 2.50 17.41
N ASP A 654 -10.32 1.44 17.09
CA ASP A 654 -9.82 1.14 15.75
C ASP A 654 -10.62 0.00 15.11
N GLY A 655 -10.90 0.09 13.81
CA GLY A 655 -11.53 -1.01 13.06
C GLY A 655 -12.82 -0.62 12.34
N LYS A 656 -13.41 -1.61 11.65
CA LYS A 656 -14.52 -1.38 10.72
C LYS A 656 -15.70 -0.72 11.46
N PRO A 657 -16.30 0.37 10.90
CA PRO A 657 -17.38 1.09 11.56
C PRO A 657 -18.57 0.21 11.96
N VAL A 658 -19.01 -0.71 11.09
CA VAL A 658 -20.14 -1.61 11.39
C VAL A 658 -19.89 -2.44 12.64
N MET A 659 -18.70 -3.03 12.75
CA MET A 659 -18.31 -3.87 13.88
C MET A 659 -18.21 -3.06 15.18
N GLN A 660 -17.59 -1.89 15.13
CA GLN A 660 -17.41 -1.06 16.33
C GLN A 660 -18.74 -0.46 16.80
N ASN A 661 -19.61 -0.01 15.88
CA ASN A 661 -20.95 0.45 16.22
C ASN A 661 -21.79 -0.65 16.91
N ASN A 662 -21.73 -1.89 16.41
CA ASN A 662 -22.44 -3.02 17.07
C ASN A 662 -21.97 -3.25 18.52
N LYS A 663 -20.67 -3.11 18.81
CA LYS A 663 -20.13 -3.21 20.18
C LYS A 663 -20.59 -2.06 21.05
N ILE A 664 -20.50 -0.83 20.53
CA ILE A 664 -20.94 0.39 21.21
C ILE A 664 -22.41 0.28 21.62
N ASP A 665 -23.26 -0.17 20.68
CA ASP A 665 -24.69 -0.39 20.90
C ASP A 665 -24.95 -1.47 21.95
N ALA A 666 -24.27 -2.62 21.85
CA ALA A 666 -24.42 -3.74 22.78
C ALA A 666 -24.04 -3.37 24.22
N LEU A 667 -22.97 -2.59 24.38
CA LEU A 667 -22.50 -2.08 25.67
C LEU A 667 -23.31 -0.87 26.16
N GLY A 668 -24.11 -0.26 25.28
CA GLY A 668 -24.91 0.93 25.58
C GLY A 668 -24.08 2.16 25.93
N LEU A 669 -22.89 2.30 25.33
CA LEU A 669 -21.90 3.33 25.69
C LEU A 669 -22.42 4.75 25.46
N ASP A 670 -23.28 4.97 24.46
CA ASP A 670 -23.90 6.28 24.16
C ASP A 670 -24.67 6.88 25.35
N LYS A 671 -25.06 6.06 26.33
CA LYS A 671 -25.75 6.51 27.55
C LYS A 671 -24.79 7.09 28.58
N TYR A 672 -23.49 6.81 28.46
CA TYR A 672 -22.48 7.09 29.47
C TYR A 672 -21.45 8.10 29.00
N VAL A 673 -21.03 8.03 27.73
CA VAL A 673 -19.92 8.82 27.19
C VAL A 673 -20.43 10.01 26.36
N ASP A 674 -19.64 11.09 26.33
CA ASP A 674 -19.95 12.32 25.61
C ASP A 674 -19.53 12.26 24.14
N GLU A 675 -18.51 11.47 23.83
CA GLU A 675 -17.91 11.41 22.49
C GLU A 675 -17.35 10.01 22.21
N ILE A 676 -17.56 9.52 20.98
CA ILE A 676 -16.98 8.27 20.50
C ILE A 676 -16.33 8.53 19.15
N LEU A 677 -15.08 8.09 19.02
CA LEU A 677 -14.30 8.25 17.81
C LEU A 677 -13.84 6.89 17.28
N ILE A 678 -14.43 6.47 16.15
CA ILE A 678 -13.98 5.32 15.38
C ILE A 678 -12.95 5.82 14.36
N THR A 679 -11.70 5.41 14.50
CA THR A 679 -10.59 5.99 13.71
C THR A 679 -10.68 5.66 12.22
N ASP A 680 -11.20 4.49 11.84
CA ASP A 680 -11.40 4.09 10.44
C ASP A 680 -12.39 5.01 9.71
N GLU A 681 -13.34 5.64 10.39
CA GLU A 681 -14.29 6.57 9.78
C GLU A 681 -13.59 7.84 9.26
N LEU A 682 -12.48 8.23 9.89
CA LEU A 682 -11.69 9.41 9.51
C LEU A 682 -11.01 9.24 8.15
N ALA A 683 -10.73 8.00 7.77
CA ALA A 683 -10.07 7.70 6.50
C ALA A 683 -11.01 7.79 5.30
N GLY A 684 -12.31 7.58 5.49
CA GLY A 684 -13.27 7.44 4.38
C GLY A 684 -12.85 6.33 3.41
N HIS A 685 -12.40 6.70 2.20
CA HIS A 685 -11.85 5.76 1.20
C HIS A 685 -10.31 5.69 1.20
N GLY A 686 -9.65 6.44 2.09
CA GLY A 686 -8.20 6.54 2.24
C GLY A 686 -7.60 5.45 3.12
N ASN A 687 -6.34 5.64 3.51
CA ASN A 687 -5.60 4.68 4.32
C ASN A 687 -5.99 4.78 5.80
N VAL A 688 -6.71 3.78 6.32
CA VAL A 688 -7.13 3.71 7.73
C VAL A 688 -5.96 3.71 8.71
N HIS A 689 -4.79 3.18 8.33
CA HIS A 689 -3.61 3.13 9.20
C HIS A 689 -3.02 4.50 9.54
N GLU A 690 -3.39 5.55 8.79
CA GLU A 690 -3.00 6.92 9.13
C GLU A 690 -3.77 7.49 10.33
N PHE A 691 -4.86 6.83 10.76
CA PHE A 691 -5.74 7.30 11.81
C PHE A 691 -5.80 6.37 13.02
N ARG A 692 -5.48 5.08 12.83
CA ARG A 692 -5.41 4.09 13.90
C ARG A 692 -4.25 4.35 14.88
N LYS A 693 -4.37 3.82 16.10
CA LYS A 693 -3.28 3.83 17.08
C LYS A 693 -2.04 3.13 16.47
N PRO A 694 -0.80 3.63 16.72
CA PRO A 694 -0.40 4.66 17.68
C PRO A 694 -0.38 6.09 17.12
N ASN A 695 -1.19 6.42 16.11
CA ASN A 695 -1.21 7.77 15.54
C ASN A 695 -1.85 8.81 16.51
N ASP A 696 -1.39 10.06 16.47
CA ASP A 696 -1.81 11.14 17.38
C ASP A 696 -3.09 11.88 16.95
N ILE A 697 -3.51 11.72 15.68
CA ILE A 697 -4.62 12.46 15.07
C ILE A 697 -5.95 12.25 15.84
N ALA A 698 -6.24 11.02 16.26
CA ALA A 698 -7.48 10.70 16.96
C ALA A 698 -7.65 11.54 18.24
N TYR A 699 -6.58 11.66 19.02
CA TYR A 699 -6.55 12.43 20.26
C TYR A 699 -6.57 13.95 20.03
N LEU A 700 -5.94 14.42 18.95
CA LEU A 700 -6.02 15.84 18.55
C LEU A 700 -7.44 16.23 18.12
N ILE A 701 -8.17 15.33 17.45
CA ILE A 701 -9.59 15.51 17.16
C ILE A 701 -10.39 15.53 18.46
N MET A 702 -10.11 14.59 19.38
CA MET A 702 -10.78 14.51 20.67
C MET A 702 -10.60 15.80 21.49
N ARG A 703 -9.38 16.32 21.56
CA ARG A 703 -9.06 17.65 22.13
C ARG A 703 -9.96 18.74 21.58
N LYS A 704 -10.14 18.76 20.26
CA LYS A 704 -10.94 19.78 19.58
C LYS A 704 -12.45 19.60 19.84
N ARG A 705 -12.95 18.36 19.83
CA ARG A 705 -14.38 18.05 20.06
C ARG A 705 -14.78 18.34 21.51
N LEU A 706 -13.96 17.94 22.47
CA LEU A 706 -14.21 18.15 23.90
C LEU A 706 -13.87 19.59 24.37
N GLY A 707 -13.04 20.31 23.62
CA GLY A 707 -12.61 21.67 24.00
C GLY A 707 -11.64 21.70 25.19
N ILE A 708 -11.04 20.56 25.54
CA ILE A 708 -10.16 20.38 26.71
C ILE A 708 -8.71 20.26 26.23
N ALA A 709 -7.75 20.77 27.01
CA ALA A 709 -6.34 20.62 26.69
C ALA A 709 -5.87 19.18 26.95
N LEU A 710 -5.03 18.62 26.07
CA LEU A 710 -4.52 17.23 26.20
C LEU A 710 -3.86 16.94 27.56
N ARG A 711 -3.14 17.91 28.15
CA ARG A 711 -2.56 17.80 29.51
C ARG A 711 -3.60 17.66 30.64
N ASN A 712 -4.85 18.02 30.38
CA ASN A 712 -5.98 17.88 31.29
C ASN A 712 -6.84 16.67 30.89
N MET A 713 -6.35 15.80 30.00
CA MET A 713 -6.99 14.56 29.61
C MET A 713 -6.21 13.37 30.15
N ALA A 714 -6.93 12.40 30.70
CA ALA A 714 -6.40 11.07 30.97
C ALA A 714 -6.77 10.12 29.83
N TYR A 715 -5.89 9.18 29.53
CA TYR A 715 -6.15 8.08 28.62
C TYR A 715 -6.06 6.74 29.36
N VAL A 716 -7.00 5.84 29.10
CA VAL A 716 -7.10 4.53 29.73
C VAL A 716 -7.07 3.46 28.63
N GLY A 717 -6.14 2.51 28.72
CA GLY A 717 -6.00 1.40 27.77
C GLY A 717 -5.43 0.15 28.45
N GLU A 718 -5.17 -0.90 27.67
CA GLU A 718 -4.64 -2.17 28.18
C GLU A 718 -3.23 -2.45 27.63
N ASP A 719 -3.02 -2.25 26.32
CA ASP A 719 -1.80 -2.66 25.60
C ASP A 719 -0.69 -1.60 25.72
N PRO A 720 0.41 -1.88 26.46
CA PRO A 720 1.54 -0.96 26.62
C PRO A 720 2.18 -0.49 25.31
N LYS A 721 2.16 -1.33 24.27
CA LYS A 721 2.87 -1.12 23.01
C LYS A 721 2.05 -0.31 22.01
N LEU A 722 0.72 -0.47 22.00
CA LEU A 722 -0.16 0.17 21.02
C LEU A 722 -0.93 1.37 21.58
N ASP A 723 -1.38 1.28 22.83
CA ASP A 723 -2.40 2.21 23.34
C ASP A 723 -1.80 3.53 23.83
N PHE A 724 -0.60 3.51 24.41
CA PHE A 724 -0.08 4.66 25.15
C PHE A 724 0.90 5.53 24.37
N GLU A 725 1.45 5.06 23.25
CA GLU A 725 2.49 5.78 22.52
C GLU A 725 2.05 7.20 22.11
N ALA A 726 0.89 7.34 21.46
CA ALA A 726 0.36 8.65 21.06
C ALA A 726 -0.09 9.52 22.25
N PRO A 727 -0.94 9.03 23.17
CA PRO A 727 -1.35 9.80 24.35
C PRO A 727 -0.18 10.34 25.17
N GLN A 728 0.85 9.51 25.41
CA GLN A 728 2.05 9.93 26.12
C GLN A 728 2.83 10.99 25.34
N LYS A 729 2.99 10.84 24.01
CA LYS A 729 3.64 11.86 23.15
C LYS A 729 2.90 13.20 23.20
N LEU A 730 1.58 13.17 23.32
CA LEU A 730 0.71 14.34 23.40
C LEU A 730 0.65 14.98 24.80
N GLY A 731 1.21 14.32 25.82
CA GLY A 731 1.25 14.79 27.20
C GLY A 731 -0.03 14.51 27.99
N MET A 732 -0.82 13.50 27.58
CA MET A 732 -1.94 12.99 28.37
C MET A 732 -1.42 12.13 29.51
N VAL A 733 -2.15 12.10 30.64
CA VAL A 733 -1.85 11.17 31.74
C VAL A 733 -2.38 9.79 31.38
N CYS A 734 -1.56 8.75 31.45
CA CYS A 734 -1.92 7.42 30.97
C CYS A 734 -2.16 6.46 32.14
N TYR A 735 -3.25 5.71 32.08
CA TYR A 735 -3.60 4.68 33.06
C TYR A 735 -3.76 3.34 32.36
N GLN A 736 -3.09 2.31 32.86
CA GLN A 736 -3.18 0.97 32.32
C GLN A 736 -4.15 0.13 33.13
N TYR A 737 -5.21 -0.36 32.48
CA TYR A 737 -6.04 -1.40 33.06
C TYR A 737 -5.30 -2.73 32.96
N VAL A 738 -4.98 -3.36 34.09
CA VAL A 738 -4.34 -4.67 34.12
C VAL A 738 -5.43 -5.73 34.03
N ASN A 739 -5.73 -6.16 32.80
CA ASN A 739 -6.84 -7.08 32.52
C ASN A 739 -6.49 -8.53 32.92
N PRO A 740 -7.25 -9.19 33.83
CA PRO A 740 -7.02 -10.58 34.21
C PRO A 740 -7.51 -11.60 33.15
N ASP A 741 -8.32 -11.17 32.18
CA ASP A 741 -8.97 -12.00 31.16
C ASP A 741 -8.37 -11.82 29.75
N ARG A 742 -7.05 -11.59 29.66
CA ARG A 742 -6.33 -11.40 28.38
C ARG A 742 -6.63 -12.52 27.37
N LEU A 743 -6.75 -12.13 26.10
CA LEU A 743 -7.06 -13.09 25.02
C LEU A 743 -5.92 -14.09 24.80
N TYR A 744 -4.66 -13.65 24.97
CA TYR A 744 -3.45 -14.46 24.87
C TYR A 744 -2.57 -14.21 26.10
N GLU A 745 -2.04 -15.27 26.70
CA GLU A 745 -0.97 -15.13 27.70
C GLU A 745 0.29 -14.63 26.95
N GLU A 746 0.92 -13.57 27.46
CA GLU A 746 2.30 -13.28 27.07
C GLU A 746 3.13 -14.47 27.56
N GLU A 747 3.85 -15.17 26.67
CA GLU A 747 4.93 -16.04 27.10
C GLU A 747 5.85 -15.16 27.95
N GLU A 748 5.94 -15.44 29.25
CA GLU A 748 6.96 -14.84 30.11
C GLU A 748 8.31 -15.14 29.44
N ASP A 749 8.99 -14.10 28.96
CA ASP A 749 10.35 -14.17 28.42
C ASP A 749 11.24 -14.91 29.44
N GLY A 750 11.56 -16.16 29.13
CA GLY A 750 12.52 -17.02 29.84
C GLY A 750 13.85 -17.13 29.11
#